data_AF-A0AAN5YYJ2-F1
#
_entry.id   AF-A0AAN5YYJ2-F1
#
_cell.length_a   1.000
_cell.length_b   1.000
_cell.length_c   1.000
_cell.angle_alpha   90.00
_cell.angle_beta   90.00
_cell.angle_gamma   90.00
#
_symmetry.space_group_name_H-M   'P 1'
#
loop_
_entity.id
_entity.type
_entity.pdbx_description
1 polymer ?
#
loop_
_entity_poly.entity_id
_entity_poly.type
_entity_poly.pdbx_seq_one_letter_code
_entity_poly.pdbx_strand_id
1 'polypeptide(L)'
;MRLLLRSGPRNWTETTFLVPTSYDLYALGWLRSMEKAIRWFPDAEFEIVKTCITSLSFDTFQNGYCSDDTEFKKRLQSNVLYDYAARNWGHHAREASIRARQSNSSLLYGVAKVSSLSQDMPTQMQVQAMLVDEDYIGFFNYSQNVPRRMTSMHLAAYFGLSDIVQMLIQNQHYSDTEDSYERTPLSWAAENGYEAVVTILLNRGAAVDSRDLFYQTPLLWAARNGHEAVIWPDLAYFYFYLHRESFSSPPQDQHWHSLWQQLHLLLEEYKPNCSQPVQRGSAGTQPFDAVKETARPNYVSNVDEILLPMQAAHDGFLHAIHSLKLDRAYTPGTTGIVSSAGGTYLPTFLVSLLLLRRTGSTLPVELFMKDRTEYEASICETVLPPLGVKCLVLSDILAGQDNLQSMEKIEGFQIKSFAMLFSSFESFLWLDADCVPLYDPAVILGSEPFESTGLVTWPDFWANSAAPVYFNISRQPEPLSTTRQATEAGILAVSKKTHFPTLLLAAYYNYYGPDYYYILLDQGAPGAGDKDTFLHAATALNETFYSVSEKPVDVGNVAPWNAKVAINAGYIQADPIQDYNLTSQQKWRVKDPSVAKPPRAFFVHAGDPEFNPGNDLLGQKLVDSDGKPTRLWTHPPEAMERLGYDAERAFWEATVSVACDIRSAFESWKSKSGLCEQVKEHWEAVFENPDVKVPVFAGS
;
A
#
# COMPACT_ATOMS: atom_id res chain seq x y z
N MET A 1 40.41 31.54 -3.13
CA MET A 1 39.76 31.86 -4.42
C MET A 1 40.58 31.46 -5.66
N ARG A 2 41.93 31.51 -5.68
CA ARG A 2 42.74 31.04 -6.83
C ARG A 2 43.06 29.52 -6.88
N LEU A 3 42.69 28.73 -5.86
CA LEU A 3 43.03 27.30 -5.78
C LEU A 3 41.85 26.34 -6.01
N LEU A 4 40.61 26.84 -6.18
CA LEU A 4 39.41 26.02 -6.42
C LEU A 4 39.01 25.91 -7.91
N LEU A 5 39.69 26.64 -8.81
CA LEU A 5 39.32 26.75 -10.22
C LEU A 5 40.01 25.74 -11.16
N ARG A 6 40.41 24.56 -10.66
CA ARG A 6 41.13 23.55 -11.49
C ARG A 6 40.53 22.15 -11.56
N SER A 7 39.32 21.94 -11.07
CA SER A 7 38.64 20.64 -11.20
C SER A 7 37.18 20.85 -11.55
N GLY A 8 36.91 21.02 -12.84
CA GLY A 8 35.56 20.86 -13.39
C GLY A 8 35.23 19.37 -13.55
N PRO A 9 33.96 18.95 -13.47
CA PRO A 9 33.56 17.59 -13.79
C PRO A 9 33.66 17.38 -15.31
N ARG A 10 34.49 16.43 -15.72
CA ARG A 10 34.53 15.91 -17.10
C ARG A 10 33.45 14.85 -17.27
N ASN A 11 32.82 14.84 -18.45
CA ASN A 11 31.97 13.78 -18.96
C ASN A 11 32.59 12.39 -18.72
N TRP A 12 31.84 11.51 -18.06
CA TRP A 12 32.12 10.08 -18.04
C TRP A 12 31.11 9.39 -18.96
N THR A 13 31.47 9.25 -20.24
CA THR A 13 30.95 8.17 -21.08
C THR A 13 31.93 7.00 -21.04
N GLU A 14 31.35 5.81 -21.05
CA GLU A 14 31.95 4.49 -20.84
C GLU A 14 33.39 4.31 -21.36
N THR A 15 34.27 3.81 -20.50
CA THR A 15 35.40 2.99 -20.94
C THR A 15 35.60 1.82 -19.98
N THR A 16 35.52 0.63 -20.56
CA THR A 16 35.75 -0.68 -19.98
C THR A 16 37.07 -0.73 -19.21
N PHE A 17 37.03 -1.01 -17.90
CA PHE A 17 38.21 -1.47 -17.15
C PHE A 17 37.86 -2.63 -16.23
N LEU A 18 38.60 -3.72 -16.47
CA LEU A 18 38.71 -4.89 -15.62
C LEU A 18 39.01 -4.48 -14.18
N VAL A 19 38.32 -5.13 -13.24
CA VAL A 19 38.49 -4.98 -11.79
C VAL A 19 39.90 -5.42 -11.36
N PRO A 20 40.58 -4.61 -10.52
CA PRO A 20 41.20 -5.19 -9.34
C PRO A 20 40.83 -4.42 -8.06
N THR A 21 40.57 -5.22 -7.03
CA THR A 21 40.20 -4.90 -5.66
C THR A 21 41.26 -4.11 -4.88
N SER A 22 40.98 -2.86 -4.49
CA SER A 22 41.35 -2.27 -3.17
C SER A 22 40.93 -0.79 -3.09
N TYR A 23 39.80 -0.49 -2.44
CA TYR A 23 39.45 0.90 -2.07
C TYR A 23 38.69 0.91 -0.74
N ASP A 24 39.42 1.01 0.38
CA ASP A 24 38.80 1.28 1.69
C ASP A 24 39.50 2.37 2.52
N LEU A 25 40.57 2.99 2.01
CA LEU A 25 41.33 4.01 2.78
C LEU A 25 41.26 5.43 2.19
N TYR A 26 40.76 5.61 0.96
CA TYR A 26 40.63 6.94 0.34
C TYR A 26 39.27 7.61 0.58
N ALA A 27 38.18 6.84 0.76
CA ALA A 27 36.83 7.37 0.97
C ALA A 27 36.67 8.08 2.34
N LEU A 28 37.27 7.53 3.41
CA LEU A 28 37.20 8.08 4.76
C LEU A 28 37.95 9.41 4.93
N GLY A 29 39.04 9.60 4.18
CA GLY A 29 39.80 10.87 4.16
C GLY A 29 39.02 12.00 3.47
N TRP A 30 38.28 11.67 2.42
CA TRP A 30 37.42 12.61 1.69
C TRP A 30 36.19 13.01 2.51
N LEU A 31 35.50 12.05 3.14
CA LEU A 31 34.34 12.30 4.00
C LEU A 31 34.69 13.21 5.19
N ARG A 32 35.82 12.98 5.89
CA ARG A 32 36.28 13.86 6.98
C ARG A 32 36.69 15.26 6.50
N SER A 33 37.14 15.41 5.26
CA SER A 33 37.47 16.71 4.68
C SER A 33 36.21 17.46 4.23
N MET A 34 35.17 16.74 3.78
CA MET A 34 33.86 17.28 3.45
C MET A 34 33.11 17.76 4.70
N GLU A 35 33.08 16.97 5.78
CA GLU A 35 32.53 17.38 7.08
C GLU A 35 33.22 18.64 7.64
N LYS A 36 34.55 18.74 7.49
CA LYS A 36 35.31 19.93 7.89
C LYS A 36 34.97 21.15 7.04
N ALA A 37 34.81 21.00 5.73
CA ALA A 37 34.44 22.09 4.83
C ALA A 37 33.02 22.63 5.13
N ILE A 38 32.07 21.73 5.40
CA ILE A 38 30.68 22.04 5.77
C ILE A 38 30.62 22.88 7.05
N ARG A 39 31.51 22.62 8.02
CA ARG A 39 31.56 23.35 9.30
C ARG A 39 32.13 24.77 9.20
N TRP A 40 32.96 25.04 8.20
CA TRP A 40 33.66 26.34 8.07
C TRP A 40 32.90 27.35 7.20
N PHE A 41 32.11 26.88 6.24
CA PHE A 41 31.34 27.74 5.33
C PHE A 41 29.92 27.20 5.09
N PRO A 42 29.05 27.25 6.11
CA PRO A 42 27.69 26.71 6.02
C PRO A 42 26.86 27.35 4.90
N ASP A 43 27.15 28.63 4.57
CA ASP A 43 26.45 29.40 3.54
C ASP A 43 27.20 29.49 2.21
N ALA A 44 28.24 28.66 1.99
CA ALA A 44 29.08 28.75 0.79
C ALA A 44 28.27 28.65 -0.51
N GLU A 45 27.38 27.66 -0.61
CA GLU A 45 26.55 27.47 -1.80
C GLU A 45 25.65 28.68 -2.03
N PHE A 46 25.06 29.22 -0.96
CA PHE A 46 24.20 30.40 -1.05
C PHE A 46 24.96 31.64 -1.55
N GLU A 47 26.15 31.93 -1.02
CA GLU A 47 26.95 33.07 -1.46
C GLU A 47 27.46 32.88 -2.90
N ILE A 48 27.75 31.63 -3.31
CA ILE A 48 28.11 31.33 -4.71
C ILE A 48 26.91 31.55 -5.62
N VAL A 49 25.71 31.06 -5.28
CA VAL A 49 24.48 31.30 -6.05
C VAL A 49 24.23 32.79 -6.22
N LYS A 50 24.29 33.55 -5.12
CA LYS A 50 24.11 35.00 -5.13
C LYS A 50 25.12 35.69 -6.04
N THR A 51 26.38 35.29 -5.99
CA THR A 51 27.45 35.84 -6.84
C THR A 51 27.21 35.48 -8.32
N CYS A 52 26.80 34.24 -8.60
CA CYS A 52 26.48 33.79 -9.95
C CYS A 52 25.31 34.59 -10.52
N ILE A 53 24.17 34.65 -9.81
CA ILE A 53 23.00 35.41 -10.26
C ILE A 53 23.35 36.89 -10.46
N THR A 54 24.05 37.52 -9.51
CA THR A 54 24.47 38.93 -9.65
C THR A 54 25.30 39.14 -10.92
N SER A 55 26.20 38.21 -11.23
CA SER A 55 27.04 38.27 -12.44
C SER A 55 26.21 38.10 -13.72
N LEU A 56 25.17 37.27 -13.67
CA LEU A 56 24.25 37.01 -14.78
C LEU A 56 23.27 38.17 -15.02
N SER A 57 23.06 39.06 -14.04
CA SER A 57 22.16 40.21 -14.13
C SER A 57 22.81 41.47 -14.74
N PHE A 58 24.09 41.46 -15.12
CA PHE A 58 24.76 42.64 -15.69
C PHE A 58 24.23 42.99 -17.09
N ASP A 59 24.11 44.30 -17.39
CA ASP A 59 23.55 44.86 -18.64
C ASP A 59 24.21 44.33 -19.92
N THR A 60 25.47 43.89 -19.83
CA THR A 60 26.20 43.24 -20.93
C THR A 60 25.47 42.01 -21.48
N PHE A 61 24.59 41.40 -20.68
CA PHE A 61 23.89 40.14 -20.97
C PHE A 61 22.36 40.30 -21.10
N GLN A 62 21.82 41.51 -21.00
CA GLN A 62 20.39 41.78 -21.23
C GLN A 62 19.99 41.73 -22.71
N ASN A 63 20.96 41.78 -23.63
CA ASN A 63 20.71 41.89 -25.08
C ASN A 63 20.31 40.57 -25.78
N GLY A 64 19.95 39.52 -25.03
CA GLY A 64 19.49 38.24 -25.59
C GLY A 64 20.59 37.40 -26.25
N TYR A 65 20.17 36.46 -27.12
CA TYR A 65 21.06 35.54 -27.86
C TYR A 65 22.09 36.30 -28.70
N CYS A 66 23.36 35.86 -28.66
CA CYS A 66 24.35 36.27 -29.64
C CYS A 66 23.98 35.78 -31.04
N SER A 67 24.23 36.60 -32.05
CA SER A 67 23.86 36.35 -33.44
C SER A 67 24.81 35.40 -34.18
N ASP A 68 26.05 35.28 -33.72
CA ASP A 68 27.06 34.36 -34.25
C ASP A 68 28.08 33.92 -33.18
N ASP A 69 28.91 32.93 -33.54
CA ASP A 69 29.94 32.36 -32.64
C ASP A 69 31.02 33.37 -32.23
N THR A 70 31.29 34.38 -33.05
CA THR A 70 32.30 35.41 -32.79
C THR A 70 31.81 36.36 -31.71
N GLU A 71 30.56 36.82 -31.83
CA GLU A 71 29.87 37.61 -30.82
C GLU A 71 29.78 36.84 -29.50
N PHE A 72 29.39 35.56 -29.57
CA PHE A 72 29.27 34.69 -28.41
C PHE A 72 30.60 34.55 -27.66
N LYS A 73 31.69 34.19 -28.35
CA LYS A 73 33.03 34.06 -27.75
C LYS A 73 33.52 35.39 -27.15
N LYS A 74 33.32 36.50 -27.85
CA LYS A 74 33.72 37.83 -27.36
C LYS A 74 32.95 38.22 -26.10
N ARG A 75 31.66 37.90 -26.04
CA ARG A 75 30.81 38.18 -24.88
C ARG A 75 31.18 37.28 -23.68
N LEU A 76 31.48 36.00 -23.89
CA LEU A 76 32.02 35.13 -22.84
C LEU A 76 33.37 35.64 -22.29
N GLN A 77 34.28 36.08 -23.17
CA GLN A 77 35.59 36.63 -22.75
C GLN A 77 35.48 37.97 -22.01
N SER A 78 34.39 38.72 -22.20
CA SER A 78 34.18 40.02 -21.55
C SER A 78 33.89 39.90 -20.05
N ASN A 79 33.51 38.71 -19.57
CA ASN A 79 33.28 38.44 -18.14
C ASN A 79 33.75 37.03 -17.76
N VAL A 80 34.86 36.99 -17.03
CA VAL A 80 35.53 35.75 -16.58
C VAL A 80 34.61 34.85 -15.75
N LEU A 81 33.62 35.42 -15.05
CA LEU A 81 32.71 34.66 -14.18
C LEU A 81 31.43 34.23 -14.89
N TYR A 82 31.14 34.75 -16.08
CA TYR A 82 29.85 34.52 -16.74
C TYR A 82 29.65 33.06 -17.15
N ASP A 83 30.65 32.47 -17.81
CA ASP A 83 30.60 31.07 -18.25
C ASP A 83 30.36 30.12 -17.06
N TYR A 84 31.14 30.32 -15.99
CA TYR A 84 30.96 29.60 -14.74
C TYR A 84 29.56 29.82 -14.16
N ALA A 85 29.13 31.08 -14.03
CA ALA A 85 27.86 31.43 -13.43
C ALA A 85 26.69 30.81 -14.20
N ALA A 86 26.67 30.93 -15.53
CA ALA A 86 25.60 30.42 -16.39
C ALA A 86 25.43 28.90 -16.28
N ARG A 87 26.55 28.18 -16.14
CA ARG A 87 26.55 26.71 -16.10
C ARG A 87 26.35 26.12 -14.70
N ASN A 88 26.72 26.83 -13.64
CA ASN A 88 26.80 26.25 -12.30
C ASN A 88 25.81 26.81 -11.28
N TRP A 89 25.18 27.96 -11.53
CA TRP A 89 24.29 28.60 -10.55
C TRP A 89 23.18 27.67 -10.07
N GLY A 90 22.56 26.90 -10.98
CA GLY A 90 21.46 26.00 -10.66
C GLY A 90 21.89 24.80 -9.81
N HIS A 91 23.09 24.27 -10.05
CA HIS A 91 23.65 23.21 -9.20
C HIS A 91 23.91 23.70 -7.78
N HIS A 92 24.53 24.89 -7.63
CA HIS A 92 24.74 25.50 -6.32
C HIS A 92 23.40 25.81 -5.63
N ALA A 93 22.37 26.22 -6.38
CA ALA A 93 21.04 26.48 -5.83
C ALA A 93 20.39 25.20 -5.30
N ARG A 94 20.51 24.09 -6.03
CA ARG A 94 20.00 22.79 -5.58
C ARG A 94 20.71 22.31 -4.32
N GLU A 95 22.04 22.38 -4.30
CA GLU A 95 22.85 22.00 -3.13
C GLU A 95 22.53 22.87 -1.89
N ALA A 96 22.34 24.18 -2.09
CA ALA A 96 21.91 25.08 -1.02
C ALA A 96 20.54 24.67 -0.45
N SER A 97 19.57 24.31 -1.30
CA SER A 97 18.25 23.82 -0.88
C SER A 97 18.34 22.49 -0.11
N ILE A 98 19.16 21.54 -0.56
CA ILE A 98 19.34 20.25 0.14
C ILE A 98 19.92 20.46 1.54
N ARG A 99 20.97 21.29 1.66
CA ARG A 99 21.61 21.60 2.95
C ARG A 99 20.68 22.34 3.92
N ALA A 100 19.81 23.19 3.40
CA ALA A 100 18.79 23.88 4.19
C ALA A 100 17.80 22.93 4.87
N ARG A 101 17.43 21.82 4.22
CA ARG A 101 16.50 20.82 4.78
C ARG A 101 17.11 19.98 5.89
N GLN A 102 18.44 19.81 5.91
CA GLN A 102 19.14 18.94 6.86
C GLN A 102 19.51 19.60 8.20
N SER A 103 19.53 20.95 8.28
CA SER A 103 20.15 21.66 9.42
C SER A 103 19.19 22.33 10.42
N ASN A 104 17.87 22.31 10.20
CA ASN A 104 16.83 22.82 11.12
C ASN A 104 17.11 24.23 11.73
N SER A 105 17.91 25.07 11.06
CA SER A 105 18.27 26.44 11.52
C SER A 105 18.25 27.43 10.36
N SER A 106 17.50 28.54 10.49
CA SER A 106 17.51 29.82 9.75
C SER A 106 17.72 29.88 8.21
N LEU A 107 17.88 28.77 7.51
CA LEU A 107 18.07 28.70 6.05
C LEU A 107 16.77 28.83 5.25
N LEU A 108 15.61 28.86 5.92
CA LEU A 108 14.34 29.31 5.34
C LEU A 108 14.43 30.72 4.73
N TYR A 109 15.36 31.56 5.18
CA TYR A 109 15.63 32.88 4.60
C TYR A 109 16.42 32.81 3.27
N GLY A 110 17.18 31.73 3.06
CA GLY A 110 18.00 31.51 1.86
C GLY A 110 17.18 31.00 0.67
N VAL A 111 16.28 30.05 0.89
CA VAL A 111 15.38 29.49 -0.15
C VAL A 111 14.49 30.58 -0.73
N ALA A 112 13.85 31.41 0.12
CA ALA A 112 13.01 32.52 -0.35
C ALA A 112 13.79 33.56 -1.17
N LYS A 113 15.08 33.76 -0.88
CA LYS A 113 15.94 34.74 -1.56
C LYS A 113 16.54 34.21 -2.85
N VAL A 114 16.91 32.93 -2.92
CA VAL A 114 17.26 32.26 -4.19
C VAL A 114 16.05 32.25 -5.13
N SER A 115 14.87 31.95 -4.59
CA SER A 115 13.60 31.99 -5.32
C SER A 115 13.26 33.40 -5.82
N SER A 116 13.41 34.45 -4.99
CA SER A 116 13.18 35.83 -5.44
C SER A 116 14.18 36.28 -6.52
N LEU A 117 15.45 35.88 -6.39
CA LEU A 117 16.50 36.19 -7.35
C LEU A 117 16.31 35.45 -8.70
N SER A 118 15.64 34.29 -8.69
CA SER A 118 15.36 33.49 -9.88
C SER A 118 14.21 34.03 -10.76
N GLN A 119 13.33 34.88 -10.20
CA GLN A 119 12.20 35.46 -10.92
C GLN A 119 12.62 36.52 -11.95
N ASP A 120 13.79 37.15 -11.76
CA ASP A 120 14.32 38.24 -12.60
C ASP A 120 15.36 37.79 -13.66
N MET A 121 15.43 36.49 -13.98
CA MET A 121 16.52 35.93 -14.79
C MET A 121 16.46 36.33 -16.29
N PRO A 122 17.54 36.88 -16.88
CA PRO A 122 17.66 37.02 -18.33
C PRO A 122 17.93 35.64 -18.97
N THR A 123 16.86 34.92 -19.30
CA THR A 123 16.89 33.51 -19.70
C THR A 123 17.65 33.23 -21.00
N GLN A 124 17.65 34.15 -21.95
CA GLN A 124 18.05 33.85 -23.33
C GLN A 124 19.55 33.58 -23.52
N MET A 125 20.43 34.47 -23.04
CA MET A 125 21.87 34.30 -23.19
C MET A 125 22.42 33.21 -22.25
N GLN A 126 21.81 33.04 -21.07
CA GLN A 126 22.18 32.00 -20.12
C GLN A 126 21.96 30.61 -20.71
N VAL A 127 20.81 30.40 -21.35
CA VAL A 127 20.49 29.16 -22.07
C VAL A 127 21.53 28.89 -23.16
N GLN A 128 21.94 29.93 -23.90
CA GLN A 128 23.00 29.81 -24.91
C GLN A 128 24.35 29.39 -24.29
N ALA A 129 24.78 29.98 -23.17
CA ALA A 129 26.03 29.58 -22.52
C ALA A 129 25.97 28.20 -21.84
N MET A 130 24.79 27.82 -21.36
CA MET A 130 24.54 26.58 -20.61
C MET A 130 24.48 25.35 -21.52
N LEU A 131 23.77 25.45 -22.64
CA LEU A 131 23.44 24.31 -23.50
C LEU A 131 24.30 24.20 -24.76
N VAL A 132 25.24 25.13 -24.95
CA VAL A 132 26.25 25.00 -25.99
C VAL A 132 27.16 23.82 -25.66
N ASP A 133 27.16 22.83 -26.55
CA ASP A 133 28.02 21.67 -26.47
C ASP A 133 29.48 22.06 -26.78
N GLU A 134 30.37 21.79 -25.81
CA GLU A 134 31.79 22.11 -25.94
C GLU A 134 32.49 21.25 -27.01
N ASP A 135 31.98 20.05 -27.27
CA ASP A 135 32.53 19.14 -28.27
C ASP A 135 32.34 19.69 -29.70
N TYR A 136 31.43 20.66 -29.88
CA TYR A 136 31.13 21.29 -31.16
C TYR A 136 31.77 22.68 -31.36
N ILE A 137 32.64 23.16 -30.45
CA ILE A 137 33.29 24.48 -30.54
C ILE A 137 34.08 24.69 -31.86
N GLY A 138 34.42 23.60 -32.56
CA GLY A 138 35.09 23.59 -33.87
C GLY A 138 34.17 23.70 -35.09
N PHE A 139 32.85 23.58 -34.94
CA PHE A 139 31.87 23.67 -36.04
C PHE A 139 31.33 25.09 -36.20
N PHE A 140 31.04 25.50 -37.43
CA PHE A 140 30.44 26.81 -37.70
C PHE A 140 29.01 26.85 -37.16
N ASN A 141 28.66 27.95 -36.48
CA ASN A 141 27.33 28.24 -35.93
C ASN A 141 26.93 27.38 -34.71
N TYR A 142 27.90 26.78 -34.01
CA TYR A 142 27.63 25.91 -32.86
C TYR A 142 26.91 26.64 -31.71
N SER A 143 27.19 27.93 -31.51
CA SER A 143 26.54 28.74 -30.48
C SER A 143 25.05 28.96 -30.73
N GLN A 144 24.56 28.68 -31.93
CA GLN A 144 23.16 28.88 -32.30
C GLN A 144 22.31 27.62 -32.18
N ASN A 145 22.92 26.45 -31.97
CA ASN A 145 22.24 25.17 -31.88
C ASN A 145 21.73 24.89 -30.46
N VAL A 146 20.99 25.85 -29.90
CA VAL A 146 20.42 25.79 -28.56
C VAL A 146 18.91 26.05 -28.60
N PRO A 147 18.13 25.45 -27.68
CA PRO A 147 16.69 25.70 -27.62
C PRO A 147 16.41 27.17 -27.31
N ARG A 148 15.57 27.80 -28.14
CA ARG A 148 14.98 29.12 -27.89
C ARG A 148 13.66 28.95 -27.12
N ARG A 149 13.05 30.06 -26.70
CA ARG A 149 11.76 30.08 -25.96
C ARG A 149 11.75 29.34 -24.61
N MET A 150 12.91 28.95 -24.05
CA MET A 150 12.98 28.41 -22.70
C MET A 150 12.52 29.44 -21.65
N THR A 151 11.67 28.97 -20.74
CA THR A 151 11.13 29.75 -19.61
C THR A 151 11.88 29.46 -18.33
N SER A 152 11.60 30.23 -17.26
CA SER A 152 12.11 29.94 -15.91
C SER A 152 11.72 28.53 -15.43
N MET A 153 10.55 28.02 -15.85
CA MET A 153 10.11 26.65 -15.54
C MET A 153 11.01 25.59 -16.17
N HIS A 154 11.45 25.80 -17.42
CA HIS A 154 12.39 24.89 -18.08
C HIS A 154 13.74 24.86 -17.36
N LEU A 155 14.26 26.02 -16.97
CA LEU A 155 15.54 26.11 -16.24
C LEU A 155 15.44 25.46 -14.86
N ALA A 156 14.34 25.68 -14.15
CA ALA A 156 14.11 25.05 -12.85
C ALA A 156 14.02 23.52 -12.98
N ALA A 157 13.38 23.02 -14.05
CA ALA A 157 13.33 21.59 -14.35
C ALA A 157 14.69 21.01 -14.76
N TYR A 158 15.44 21.71 -15.61
CA TYR A 158 16.78 21.34 -16.05
C TYR A 158 17.78 21.20 -14.90
N PHE A 159 17.64 21.98 -13.82
CA PHE A 159 18.52 21.89 -12.65
C PHE A 159 17.96 21.06 -11.49
N GLY A 160 16.72 20.58 -11.57
CA GLY A 160 16.08 19.83 -10.48
C GLY A 160 15.69 20.70 -9.28
N LEU A 161 15.30 21.97 -9.50
CA LEU A 161 14.99 22.95 -8.46
C LEU A 161 13.53 22.85 -8.01
N SER A 162 13.19 21.79 -7.26
CA SER A 162 11.81 21.46 -6.84
C SER A 162 11.06 22.62 -6.18
N ASP A 163 11.74 23.37 -5.29
CA ASP A 163 11.13 24.49 -4.55
C ASP A 163 10.76 25.65 -5.49
N ILE A 164 11.59 25.92 -6.50
CA ILE A 164 11.36 26.95 -7.51
C ILE A 164 10.22 26.51 -8.44
N VAL A 165 10.19 25.24 -8.86
CA VAL A 165 9.09 24.69 -9.65
C VAL A 165 7.77 24.87 -8.90
N GLN A 166 7.71 24.49 -7.62
CA GLN A 166 6.49 24.63 -6.82
C GLN A 166 6.02 26.09 -6.70
N MET A 167 6.95 27.03 -6.48
CA MET A 167 6.65 28.45 -6.42
C MET A 167 6.17 28.99 -7.78
N LEU A 168 6.83 28.63 -8.88
CA LEU A 168 6.42 29.05 -10.22
C LEU A 168 4.98 28.59 -10.54
N ILE A 169 4.62 27.37 -10.14
CA ILE A 169 3.24 26.90 -10.33
C ILE A 169 2.25 27.64 -9.41
N GLN A 170 2.62 27.98 -8.17
CA GLN A 170 1.78 28.81 -7.28
C GLN A 170 1.49 30.20 -7.86
N ASN A 171 2.42 30.77 -8.63
CA ASN A 171 2.27 32.06 -9.30
C ASN A 171 1.58 31.95 -10.69
N GLN A 172 0.85 30.87 -10.95
CA GLN A 172 0.09 30.62 -12.20
C GLN A 172 0.94 30.57 -13.48
N HIS A 173 2.23 30.23 -13.40
CA HIS A 173 2.99 29.91 -14.61
C HIS A 173 2.54 28.56 -15.17
N TYR A 174 2.31 28.49 -16.49
CA TYR A 174 1.90 27.26 -17.18
C TYR A 174 3.00 26.17 -17.06
N SER A 175 2.63 24.98 -16.59
CA SER A 175 3.53 23.82 -16.41
C SER A 175 3.94 23.13 -17.72
N ASP A 176 3.19 23.37 -18.80
CA ASP A 176 3.35 22.73 -20.11
C ASP A 176 3.82 23.69 -21.21
N THR A 177 4.52 24.77 -20.86
CA THR A 177 5.10 25.64 -21.90
C THR A 177 6.12 24.86 -22.72
N GLU A 178 6.05 24.96 -24.04
CA GLU A 178 7.03 24.34 -24.95
C GLU A 178 8.16 25.32 -25.32
N ASP A 179 9.39 24.82 -25.36
CA ASP A 179 10.53 25.54 -25.94
C ASP A 179 10.55 25.46 -27.49
N SER A 180 11.64 25.89 -28.13
CA SER A 180 11.76 25.85 -29.60
C SER A 180 11.90 24.46 -30.18
N TYR A 181 12.20 23.46 -29.37
CA TYR A 181 12.24 22.06 -29.77
C TYR A 181 10.96 21.32 -29.40
N GLU A 182 9.90 22.03 -28.98
CA GLU A 182 8.65 21.44 -28.50
C GLU A 182 8.84 20.60 -27.22
N ARG A 183 9.93 20.83 -26.48
CA ARG A 183 10.15 20.16 -25.21
C ARG A 183 9.43 20.90 -24.09
N THR A 184 8.82 20.13 -23.20
CA THR A 184 8.19 20.61 -21.97
C THR A 184 9.17 20.60 -20.80
N PRO A 185 8.92 21.34 -19.69
CA PRO A 185 9.69 21.22 -18.45
C PRO A 185 9.77 19.77 -17.96
N LEU A 186 8.70 19.00 -18.12
CA LEU A 186 8.67 17.58 -17.78
C LEU A 186 9.71 16.78 -18.58
N SER A 187 9.83 17.07 -19.88
CA SER A 187 10.84 16.44 -20.75
C SER A 187 12.27 16.76 -20.28
N TRP A 188 12.53 17.97 -19.79
CA TRP A 188 13.84 18.38 -19.25
C TRP A 188 14.16 17.74 -17.89
N ALA A 189 13.18 17.65 -17.00
CA ALA A 189 13.33 16.98 -15.72
C ALA A 189 13.56 15.46 -15.89
N ALA A 190 12.83 14.83 -16.81
CA ALA A 190 12.92 13.40 -17.09
C ALA A 190 14.26 13.03 -17.74
N GLU A 191 14.74 13.82 -18.73
CA GLU A 191 16.06 13.63 -19.35
C GLU A 191 17.21 13.63 -18.33
N ASN A 192 17.08 14.43 -17.26
CA ASN A 192 18.13 14.59 -16.25
C ASN A 192 17.87 13.79 -14.95
N GLY A 193 16.80 13.00 -14.89
CA GLY A 193 16.52 12.10 -13.77
C GLY A 193 16.03 12.79 -12.49
N TYR A 194 15.45 13.99 -12.57
CA TYR A 194 14.99 14.73 -11.40
C TYR A 194 13.58 14.33 -10.96
N GLU A 195 13.48 13.17 -10.32
CA GLU A 195 12.24 12.56 -9.80
C GLU A 195 11.33 13.56 -9.07
N ALA A 196 11.86 14.31 -8.10
CA ALA A 196 11.06 15.27 -7.32
C ALA A 196 10.40 16.35 -8.20
N VAL A 197 11.05 16.77 -9.29
CA VAL A 197 10.47 17.75 -10.22
C VAL A 197 9.47 17.07 -11.15
N VAL A 198 9.77 15.88 -11.66
CA VAL A 198 8.85 15.06 -12.48
C VAL A 198 7.52 14.87 -11.73
N THR A 199 7.58 14.43 -10.48
CA THR A 199 6.41 14.23 -9.61
C THR A 199 5.60 15.52 -9.41
N ILE A 200 6.27 16.66 -9.16
CA ILE A 200 5.57 17.95 -9.00
C ILE A 200 4.86 18.36 -10.28
N LEU A 201 5.50 18.21 -11.45
CA LEU A 201 4.92 18.60 -12.74
C LEU A 201 3.74 17.71 -13.12
N LEU A 202 3.87 16.39 -12.97
CA LEU A 202 2.79 15.42 -13.23
C LEU A 202 1.58 15.65 -12.32
N ASN A 203 1.80 15.89 -11.03
CA ASN A 203 0.72 16.21 -10.08
C ASN A 203 -0.04 17.51 -10.42
N ARG A 204 0.55 18.38 -11.25
CA ARG A 204 -0.06 19.62 -11.72
C ARG A 204 -0.62 19.49 -13.14
N GLY A 205 -0.72 18.27 -13.65
CA GLY A 205 -1.37 17.95 -14.92
C GLY A 205 -0.46 18.13 -16.13
N ALA A 206 0.86 18.13 -15.95
CA ALA A 206 1.78 18.22 -17.08
C ALA A 206 1.55 17.10 -18.10
N ALA A 207 1.60 17.42 -19.38
CA ALA A 207 1.33 16.48 -20.46
C ALA A 207 2.46 15.43 -20.58
N VAL A 208 2.17 14.21 -20.09
CA VAL A 208 3.12 13.09 -20.01
C VAL A 208 3.54 12.55 -21.38
N ASP A 209 2.64 12.63 -22.36
CA ASP A 209 2.86 12.11 -23.73
C ASP A 209 3.29 13.20 -24.73
N SER A 210 3.63 14.39 -24.24
CA SER A 210 4.12 15.46 -25.11
C SER A 210 5.36 14.99 -25.87
N ARG A 211 5.32 15.18 -27.19
CA ARG A 211 6.40 14.80 -28.09
C ARG A 211 7.16 16.04 -28.52
N ASP A 212 8.47 15.97 -28.43
CA ASP A 212 9.33 17.00 -29.00
C ASP A 212 9.45 16.86 -30.54
N LEU A 213 10.19 17.78 -31.18
CA LEU A 213 10.44 17.76 -32.63
C LEU A 213 11.15 16.47 -33.13
N PHE A 214 11.70 15.66 -32.23
CA PHE A 214 12.35 14.38 -32.53
C PHE A 214 11.46 13.18 -32.15
N TYR A 215 10.18 13.43 -31.87
CA TYR A 215 9.20 12.45 -31.40
C TYR A 215 9.57 11.76 -30.07
N GLN A 216 10.43 12.36 -29.26
CA GLN A 216 10.77 11.85 -27.93
C GLN A 216 9.74 12.32 -26.91
N THR A 217 9.32 11.42 -26.03
CA THR A 217 8.50 11.72 -24.85
C THR A 217 9.40 11.87 -23.62
N PRO A 218 8.92 12.49 -22.52
CA PRO A 218 9.63 12.49 -21.24
C PRO A 218 10.11 11.10 -20.81
N LEU A 219 9.28 10.07 -20.98
CA LEU A 219 9.64 8.69 -20.67
C LEU A 219 10.79 8.17 -21.54
N LEU A 220 10.77 8.45 -22.85
CA LEU A 220 11.85 8.05 -23.75
C LEU A 220 13.17 8.76 -23.41
N TRP A 221 13.10 10.03 -23.00
CA TRP A 221 14.26 10.76 -22.50
C TRP A 221 14.82 10.17 -21.21
N ALA A 222 13.97 9.79 -20.25
CA ALA A 222 14.40 9.11 -19.02
C ALA A 222 15.01 7.73 -19.31
N ALA A 223 14.37 6.94 -20.18
CA ALA A 223 14.86 5.62 -20.59
C ALA A 223 16.20 5.68 -21.31
N ARG A 224 16.35 6.62 -22.25
CA ARG A 224 17.59 6.82 -23.00
C ARG A 224 18.78 7.17 -22.10
N ASN A 225 18.53 7.87 -21.00
CA ASN A 225 19.56 8.30 -20.05
C ASN A 225 19.67 7.38 -18.81
N GLY A 226 18.96 6.26 -18.76
CA GLY A 226 19.06 5.27 -17.67
C GLY A 226 18.48 5.73 -16.34
N HIS A 227 17.52 6.64 -16.34
CA HIS A 227 16.92 7.19 -15.12
C HIS A 227 15.77 6.31 -14.60
N GLU A 228 16.13 5.13 -14.07
CA GLU A 228 15.17 4.12 -13.57
C GLU A 228 14.20 4.69 -12.52
N ALA A 229 14.67 5.54 -11.61
CA ALA A 229 13.83 6.18 -10.59
C ALA A 229 12.73 7.09 -11.17
N VAL A 230 12.86 7.55 -12.42
CA VAL A 230 11.78 8.25 -13.14
C VAL A 230 10.85 7.25 -13.85
N ILE A 231 11.38 6.15 -14.37
CA ILE A 231 10.65 5.14 -15.17
C ILE A 231 9.72 4.27 -14.31
N TRP A 232 10.18 3.84 -13.14
CA TRP A 232 9.47 2.86 -12.30
C TRP A 232 8.23 3.42 -11.57
N PRO A 233 8.25 4.65 -11.02
CA PRO A 233 7.02 5.30 -10.53
C PRO A 233 6.06 5.66 -11.67
N ASP A 234 6.59 6.02 -12.84
CA ASP A 234 5.78 6.43 -13.98
C ASP A 234 5.03 5.29 -14.64
N LEU A 235 5.48 4.02 -14.59
CA LEU A 235 4.71 2.89 -15.16
C LEU A 235 3.40 2.63 -14.39
N ALA A 236 3.38 2.85 -13.07
CA ALA A 236 2.16 2.79 -12.26
C ALA A 236 1.26 4.02 -12.49
N TYR A 237 1.85 5.21 -12.65
CA TYR A 237 1.14 6.43 -13.01
C TYR A 237 0.59 6.40 -14.46
N PHE A 238 1.31 5.79 -15.41
CA PHE A 238 0.92 5.57 -16.81
C PHE A 238 -0.33 4.71 -16.91
N TYR A 239 -0.38 3.65 -16.09
CA TYR A 239 -1.53 2.75 -16.03
C TYR A 239 -2.75 3.44 -15.40
N PHE A 240 -2.53 4.27 -14.37
CA PHE A 240 -3.56 5.09 -13.72
C PHE A 240 -4.14 6.17 -14.66
N TYR A 241 -3.32 6.82 -15.49
CA TYR A 241 -3.78 7.92 -16.36
C TYR A 241 -4.54 7.45 -17.61
N LEU A 242 -4.17 6.29 -18.19
CA LEU A 242 -4.91 5.69 -19.31
C LEU A 242 -6.35 5.27 -18.92
N HIS A 243 -6.63 5.12 -17.62
CA HIS A 243 -7.95 4.76 -17.08
C HIS A 243 -8.61 5.89 -16.29
N ARG A 244 -8.09 7.11 -16.40
CA ARG A 244 -8.66 8.28 -15.73
C ARG A 244 -9.85 8.80 -16.52
N GLU A 245 -11.03 8.22 -16.29
CA GLU A 245 -12.23 9.04 -16.36
C GLU A 245 -12.08 10.19 -15.35
N SER A 246 -12.42 11.40 -15.79
CA SER A 246 -12.34 12.62 -15.02
C SER A 246 -13.03 12.48 -13.67
N PHE A 247 -12.27 12.45 -12.57
CA PHE A 247 -12.81 12.74 -11.24
C PHE A 247 -13.12 14.24 -11.13
N SER A 248 -14.24 14.63 -11.72
CA SER A 248 -15.18 15.48 -11.01
C SER A 248 -15.73 14.65 -9.85
N SER A 249 -15.58 15.09 -8.60
CA SER A 249 -16.38 14.57 -7.49
C SER A 249 -17.86 14.92 -7.77
N PRO A 250 -18.73 14.01 -8.31
CA PRO A 250 -19.63 13.11 -7.53
C PRO A 250 -20.17 11.85 -8.32
N PRO A 251 -20.57 10.67 -7.73
CA PRO A 251 -21.89 10.44 -7.08
C PRO A 251 -21.88 9.42 -5.90
N GLN A 252 -20.71 8.84 -5.57
CA GLN A 252 -20.58 7.71 -4.64
C GLN A 252 -20.90 8.08 -3.19
N ASP A 253 -20.50 9.28 -2.76
CA ASP A 253 -20.77 9.76 -1.40
C ASP A 253 -22.29 9.81 -1.13
N GLN A 254 -23.12 10.15 -2.12
CA GLN A 254 -24.57 10.19 -1.94
C GLN A 254 -25.17 8.80 -1.68
N HIS A 255 -24.64 7.76 -2.34
CA HIS A 255 -25.08 6.37 -2.14
C HIS A 255 -24.73 5.86 -0.74
N TRP A 256 -23.53 6.15 -0.25
CA TRP A 256 -23.11 5.80 1.11
C TRP A 256 -24.00 6.42 2.19
N HIS A 257 -24.20 7.74 2.10
CA HIS A 257 -25.05 8.47 3.05
C HIS A 257 -26.50 7.96 3.01
N SER A 258 -27.04 7.69 1.81
CA SER A 258 -28.40 7.16 1.67
C SER A 258 -28.56 5.77 2.25
N LEU A 259 -27.61 4.86 2.00
CA LEU A 259 -27.61 3.52 2.58
C LEU A 259 -27.52 3.58 4.11
N TRP A 260 -26.58 4.36 4.66
CA TRP A 260 -26.43 4.48 6.11
C TRP A 260 -27.66 5.06 6.79
N GLN A 261 -28.25 6.13 6.24
CA GLN A 261 -29.48 6.72 6.80
C GLN A 261 -30.62 5.70 6.87
N GLN A 262 -30.81 4.91 5.81
CA GLN A 262 -31.86 3.88 5.79
C GLN A 262 -31.53 2.73 6.74
N LEU A 263 -30.30 2.22 6.71
CA LEU A 263 -29.88 1.11 7.57
C LEU A 263 -29.92 1.49 9.06
N HIS A 264 -29.41 2.66 9.42
CA HIS A 264 -29.36 3.11 10.82
C HIS A 264 -30.75 3.18 11.46
N LEU A 265 -31.76 3.63 10.71
CA LEU A 265 -33.16 3.60 11.17
C LEU A 265 -33.63 2.17 11.46
N LEU A 266 -33.28 1.21 10.60
CA LEU A 266 -33.62 -0.20 10.82
C LEU A 266 -32.86 -0.79 12.00
N LEU A 267 -31.58 -0.44 12.18
CA LEU A 267 -30.80 -0.88 13.33
C LEU A 267 -31.51 -0.43 14.62
N GLU A 268 -31.83 0.86 14.76
CA GLU A 268 -32.47 1.38 15.97
C GLU A 268 -33.92 0.86 16.16
N GLU A 269 -34.70 0.68 15.08
CA GLU A 269 -36.06 0.12 15.15
C GLU A 269 -36.04 -1.34 15.63
N TYR A 270 -35.11 -2.14 15.12
CA TYR A 270 -35.00 -3.58 15.43
C TYR A 270 -33.89 -3.88 16.45
N LYS A 271 -33.60 -2.95 17.34
CA LYS A 271 -32.74 -3.21 18.50
C LYS A 271 -33.35 -4.33 19.36
N PRO A 272 -32.58 -5.36 19.76
CA PRO A 272 -33.07 -6.38 20.70
C PRO A 272 -33.63 -5.76 21.99
N ASN A 273 -34.91 -6.03 22.29
CA ASN A 273 -35.61 -5.47 23.44
C ASN A 273 -35.61 -6.45 24.63
N CYS A 274 -34.42 -6.81 25.11
CA CYS A 274 -34.24 -7.73 26.24
C CYS A 274 -32.93 -7.44 27.00
N SER A 275 -32.71 -8.19 28.09
CA SER A 275 -31.41 -8.28 28.74
C SER A 275 -30.37 -8.89 27.78
N GLN A 276 -29.09 -8.55 27.99
CA GLN A 276 -28.00 -9.18 27.25
C GLN A 276 -27.94 -10.70 27.55
N PRO A 277 -27.55 -11.55 26.59
CA PRO A 277 -27.33 -12.97 26.84
C PRO A 277 -26.25 -13.18 27.90
N VAL A 278 -26.53 -14.01 28.91
CA VAL A 278 -25.62 -14.27 30.02
C VAL A 278 -24.88 -15.58 29.78
N GLN A 279 -23.61 -15.47 29.38
CA GLN A 279 -22.72 -16.61 29.18
C GLN A 279 -22.23 -17.20 30.51
N ARG A 280 -22.44 -18.50 30.69
CA ARG A 280 -21.97 -19.30 31.84
C ARG A 280 -21.10 -20.45 31.33
N GLY A 281 -19.81 -20.16 31.11
CA GLY A 281 -18.84 -21.10 30.54
C GLY A 281 -18.19 -20.53 29.28
N SER A 282 -17.50 -21.38 28.52
CA SER A 282 -16.94 -21.04 27.21
C SER A 282 -16.87 -22.30 26.37
N ALA A 283 -17.10 -22.17 25.06
CA ALA A 283 -16.89 -23.24 24.10
C ALA A 283 -15.41 -23.67 23.99
N GLY A 284 -14.47 -22.77 24.31
CA GLY A 284 -13.03 -23.02 24.29
C GLY A 284 -12.47 -23.29 22.89
N THR A 285 -11.25 -23.84 22.84
CA THR A 285 -10.53 -24.19 21.59
C THR A 285 -10.88 -25.60 21.11
N GLN A 286 -12.14 -25.84 20.74
CA GLN A 286 -12.54 -27.15 20.22
C GLN A 286 -12.20 -27.28 18.73
N PRO A 287 -11.29 -28.21 18.34
CA PRO A 287 -11.00 -28.42 16.93
C PRO A 287 -12.22 -29.01 16.21
N PHE A 288 -12.39 -28.66 14.94
CA PHE A 288 -13.44 -29.24 14.14
C PHE A 288 -13.20 -30.72 13.78
N ASP A 289 -14.24 -31.54 13.94
CA ASP A 289 -14.27 -32.95 13.55
C ASP A 289 -15.41 -33.18 12.54
N ALA A 290 -15.07 -33.50 11.29
CA ALA A 290 -16.02 -33.72 10.20
C ALA A 290 -16.67 -35.11 10.20
N VAL A 291 -16.28 -35.98 11.13
CA VAL A 291 -16.71 -37.39 11.18
C VAL A 291 -17.51 -37.68 12.45
N LYS A 292 -17.05 -37.17 13.59
CA LYS A 292 -17.65 -37.45 14.89
C LYS A 292 -18.67 -36.37 15.28
N GLU A 293 -19.94 -36.74 15.22
CA GLU A 293 -21.02 -35.89 15.72
C GLU A 293 -20.95 -35.72 17.24
N THR A 294 -21.08 -34.49 17.70
CA THR A 294 -21.08 -34.11 19.11
C THR A 294 -22.29 -33.22 19.40
N ALA A 295 -22.85 -33.35 20.61
CA ALA A 295 -23.94 -32.48 21.03
C ALA A 295 -23.44 -31.04 21.16
N ARG A 296 -24.18 -30.09 20.58
CA ARG A 296 -23.85 -28.67 20.65
C ARG A 296 -24.13 -28.13 22.06
N PRO A 297 -23.11 -27.64 22.78
CA PRO A 297 -23.33 -27.08 24.11
C PRO A 297 -24.05 -25.74 24.01
N ASN A 298 -24.88 -25.45 25.02
CA ASN A 298 -25.46 -24.13 25.24
C ASN A 298 -24.91 -23.54 26.54
N TYR A 299 -24.11 -22.50 26.43
CA TYR A 299 -23.55 -21.74 27.56
C TYR A 299 -24.38 -20.49 27.89
N VAL A 300 -25.47 -20.22 27.17
CA VAL A 300 -26.38 -19.10 27.46
C VAL A 300 -27.38 -19.52 28.52
N SER A 301 -27.42 -18.80 29.64
CA SER A 301 -28.18 -19.19 30.84
C SER A 301 -29.58 -18.58 30.94
N ASN A 302 -29.81 -17.40 30.37
CA ASN A 302 -31.09 -16.67 30.41
C ASN A 302 -31.91 -16.84 29.11
N VAL A 303 -31.94 -18.06 28.55
CA VAL A 303 -32.61 -18.37 27.26
C VAL A 303 -34.08 -17.91 27.24
N ASP A 304 -34.82 -18.18 28.32
CA ASP A 304 -36.26 -17.86 28.39
C ASP A 304 -36.53 -16.35 28.36
N GLU A 305 -35.58 -15.52 28.82
CA GLU A 305 -35.71 -14.06 28.81
C GLU A 305 -35.44 -13.46 27.43
N ILE A 306 -34.47 -14.03 26.69
CA ILE A 306 -33.97 -13.43 25.45
C ILE A 306 -34.64 -13.98 24.19
N LEU A 307 -35.12 -15.24 24.21
CA LEU A 307 -35.52 -15.96 23.00
C LEU A 307 -36.59 -15.20 22.20
N LEU A 308 -37.73 -14.88 22.81
CA LEU A 308 -38.84 -14.24 22.10
C LEU A 308 -38.52 -12.79 21.67
N PRO A 309 -37.93 -11.92 22.52
CA PRO A 309 -37.59 -10.56 22.09
C PRO A 309 -36.52 -10.53 20.99
N MET A 310 -35.49 -11.38 21.08
CA MET A 310 -34.46 -11.45 20.03
C MET A 310 -35.02 -12.03 18.73
N GLN A 311 -35.87 -13.07 18.80
CA GLN A 311 -36.55 -13.60 17.62
C GLN A 311 -37.43 -12.54 16.95
N ALA A 312 -38.20 -11.77 17.72
CA ALA A 312 -39.05 -10.72 17.18
C ALA A 312 -38.23 -9.60 16.49
N ALA A 313 -37.12 -9.18 17.11
CA ALA A 313 -36.21 -8.20 16.53
C ALA A 313 -35.55 -8.72 15.24
N HIS A 314 -35.09 -9.97 15.26
CA HIS A 314 -34.49 -10.66 14.12
C HIS A 314 -35.46 -10.80 12.93
N ASP A 315 -36.66 -11.34 13.19
CA ASP A 315 -37.73 -11.50 12.20
C ASP A 315 -38.13 -10.14 11.59
N GLY A 316 -38.23 -9.11 12.43
CA GLY A 316 -38.56 -7.76 12.01
C GLY A 316 -37.50 -7.16 11.09
N PHE A 317 -36.22 -7.28 11.46
CA PHE A 317 -35.11 -6.80 10.63
C PHE A 317 -35.06 -7.53 9.29
N LEU A 318 -35.17 -8.86 9.29
CA LEU A 318 -35.25 -9.68 8.08
C LEU A 318 -36.39 -9.24 7.15
N HIS A 319 -37.58 -9.04 7.72
CA HIS A 319 -38.73 -8.58 6.95
C HIS A 319 -38.49 -7.19 6.33
N ALA A 320 -37.87 -6.27 7.07
CA ALA A 320 -37.59 -4.92 6.63
C ALA A 320 -36.58 -4.87 5.47
N ILE A 321 -35.46 -5.60 5.55
CA ILE A 321 -34.43 -5.57 4.50
C ILE A 321 -34.90 -6.22 3.18
N HIS A 322 -35.89 -7.11 3.23
CA HIS A 322 -36.54 -7.65 2.02
C HIS A 322 -37.61 -6.72 1.44
N SER A 323 -38.30 -5.96 2.29
CA SER A 323 -39.43 -5.11 1.88
C SER A 323 -38.97 -3.75 1.37
N LEU A 324 -37.83 -3.24 1.87
CA LEU A 324 -37.31 -1.93 1.52
C LEU A 324 -36.35 -2.00 0.34
N LYS A 325 -36.49 -1.03 -0.57
CA LYS A 325 -35.52 -0.82 -1.65
C LYS A 325 -34.36 0.03 -1.12
N LEU A 326 -33.43 -0.61 -0.43
CA LEU A 326 -32.20 0.02 0.05
C LEU A 326 -31.27 0.38 -1.11
N ASP A 327 -30.54 1.48 -0.97
CA ASP A 327 -29.50 1.86 -1.93
C ASP A 327 -28.36 0.84 -1.88
N ARG A 328 -28.01 0.30 -3.04
CA ARG A 328 -26.92 -0.67 -3.16
C ARG A 328 -25.69 0.15 -3.46
N ALA A 329 -24.91 0.47 -2.42
CA ALA A 329 -23.78 1.38 -2.48
C ALA A 329 -22.54 0.84 -3.23
N TYR A 330 -22.75 0.17 -4.37
CA TYR A 330 -21.72 -0.36 -5.26
C TYR A 330 -22.00 0.01 -6.72
N THR A 331 -20.96 -0.04 -7.55
CA THR A 331 -21.07 0.15 -8.99
C THR A 331 -21.17 -1.21 -9.70
N PRO A 332 -22.20 -1.47 -10.52
CA PRO A 332 -22.35 -2.77 -11.16
C PRO A 332 -21.15 -3.17 -12.03
N GLY A 333 -20.77 -4.45 -11.98
CA GLY A 333 -19.65 -5.01 -12.74
C GLY A 333 -18.25 -4.65 -12.24
N THR A 334 -18.11 -3.93 -11.12
CA THR A 334 -16.79 -3.66 -10.53
C THR A 334 -16.31 -4.80 -9.65
N THR A 335 -15.00 -5.03 -9.68
CA THR A 335 -14.35 -6.05 -8.84
C THR A 335 -13.13 -5.49 -8.14
N GLY A 336 -12.87 -5.94 -6.90
CA GLY A 336 -11.69 -5.49 -6.17
C GLY A 336 -11.44 -6.27 -4.88
N ILE A 337 -10.57 -5.70 -4.05
CA ILE A 337 -10.25 -6.21 -2.72
C ILE A 337 -10.70 -5.17 -1.70
N VAL A 338 -11.31 -5.64 -0.62
CA VAL A 338 -11.67 -4.81 0.54
C VAL A 338 -10.82 -5.26 1.71
N SER A 339 -10.23 -4.31 2.41
CA SER A 339 -9.40 -4.56 3.60
C SER A 339 -9.65 -3.46 4.63
N SER A 340 -9.27 -3.70 5.88
CA SER A 340 -9.18 -2.67 6.90
C SER A 340 -7.83 -2.68 7.60
N ALA A 341 -7.16 -1.54 7.65
CA ALA A 341 -5.96 -1.35 8.45
C ALA A 341 -5.81 0.14 8.77
N GLY A 342 -5.44 0.43 10.02
CA GLY A 342 -5.24 1.77 10.54
C GLY A 342 -4.12 1.78 11.58
N GLY A 343 -3.46 2.93 11.75
CA GLY A 343 -2.41 3.11 12.75
C GLY A 343 -1.32 2.01 12.70
N THR A 344 -1.21 1.22 13.77
CA THR A 344 -0.14 0.20 13.90
C THR A 344 -0.23 -0.94 12.89
N TYR A 345 -1.37 -1.15 12.23
CA TYR A 345 -1.57 -2.19 11.22
C TYR A 345 -1.25 -1.74 9.79
N LEU A 346 -1.12 -0.43 9.52
CA LEU A 346 -0.78 0.08 8.18
C LEU A 346 0.54 -0.50 7.63
N PRO A 347 1.62 -0.67 8.43
CA PRO A 347 2.83 -1.33 7.96
C PRO A 347 2.61 -2.80 7.59
N THR A 348 1.85 -3.55 8.39
CA THR A 348 1.48 -4.95 8.10
C THR A 348 0.74 -5.02 6.75
N PHE A 349 -0.25 -4.15 6.56
CA PHE A 349 -1.00 -4.06 5.31
C PHE A 349 -0.10 -3.75 4.10
N LEU A 350 0.86 -2.83 4.23
CA LEU A 350 1.77 -2.52 3.12
C LEU A 350 2.65 -3.71 2.74
N VAL A 351 3.14 -4.49 3.72
CA VAL A 351 3.88 -5.74 3.45
C VAL A 351 2.99 -6.71 2.66
N SER A 352 1.76 -6.95 3.12
CA SER A 352 0.78 -7.80 2.45
C SER A 352 0.42 -7.32 1.05
N LEU A 353 0.30 -6.00 0.86
CA LEU A 353 0.02 -5.37 -0.43
C LEU A 353 1.18 -5.56 -1.43
N LEU A 354 2.43 -5.40 -1.00
CA LEU A 354 3.58 -5.65 -1.88
C LEU A 354 3.63 -7.12 -2.32
N LEU A 355 3.30 -8.05 -1.41
CA LEU A 355 3.20 -9.47 -1.74
C LEU A 355 2.05 -9.75 -2.70
N LEU A 356 0.87 -9.15 -2.49
CA LEU A 356 -0.24 -9.19 -3.44
C LEU A 356 0.20 -8.71 -4.82
N ARG A 357 0.93 -7.59 -4.92
CA ARG A 357 1.41 -7.07 -6.22
C ARG A 357 2.47 -7.97 -6.85
N ARG A 358 3.29 -8.66 -6.07
CA ARG A 358 4.22 -9.69 -6.58
C ARG A 358 3.50 -10.87 -7.26
N THR A 359 2.23 -11.15 -6.92
CA THR A 359 1.44 -12.17 -7.63
C THR A 359 1.06 -11.75 -9.06
N GLY A 360 1.26 -10.48 -9.42
CA GLY A 360 0.80 -9.89 -10.68
C GLY A 360 -0.60 -9.27 -10.60
N SER A 361 -1.26 -9.36 -9.44
CA SER A 361 -2.62 -8.84 -9.29
C SER A 361 -2.70 -7.33 -9.45
N THR A 362 -3.58 -6.90 -10.35
CA THR A 362 -3.92 -5.48 -10.59
C THR A 362 -5.25 -5.09 -9.98
N LEU A 363 -5.87 -5.94 -9.14
CA LEU A 363 -7.15 -5.63 -8.53
C LEU A 363 -7.04 -4.34 -7.70
N PRO A 364 -7.99 -3.39 -7.87
CA PRO A 364 -8.05 -2.21 -7.03
C PRO A 364 -8.39 -2.62 -5.59
N VAL A 365 -7.83 -1.90 -4.62
CA VAL A 365 -8.04 -2.17 -3.20
C VAL A 365 -8.73 -0.97 -2.55
N GLU A 366 -9.78 -1.21 -1.79
CA GLU A 366 -10.36 -0.23 -0.88
C GLU A 366 -9.92 -0.55 0.55
N LEU A 367 -9.13 0.34 1.15
CA LEU A 367 -8.62 0.22 2.51
C LEU A 367 -9.44 1.10 3.45
N PHE A 368 -10.21 0.47 4.34
CA PHE A 368 -11.03 1.16 5.33
C PHE A 368 -10.28 1.36 6.65
N MET A 369 -10.42 2.55 7.21
CA MET A 369 -9.96 2.93 8.55
C MET A 369 -11.17 3.30 9.42
N LYS A 370 -11.07 3.12 10.74
CA LYS A 370 -12.15 3.44 11.68
C LYS A 370 -12.55 4.90 11.55
N ASP A 371 -11.59 5.78 11.75
CA ASP A 371 -11.77 7.21 11.79
C ASP A 371 -10.49 7.96 11.39
N ARG A 372 -10.54 9.29 11.43
CA ARG A 372 -9.41 10.13 11.03
C ARG A 372 -8.18 10.03 11.94
N THR A 373 -8.28 9.41 13.11
CA THR A 373 -7.12 9.17 13.99
C THR A 373 -6.23 8.04 13.47
N GLU A 374 -6.79 7.14 12.68
CA GLU A 374 -6.06 6.04 12.02
C GLU A 374 -5.52 6.43 10.63
N TYR A 375 -5.96 7.58 10.09
CA TYR A 375 -5.60 8.06 8.76
C TYR A 375 -4.23 8.74 8.74
N GLU A 376 -3.29 8.16 7.99
CA GLU A 376 -1.94 8.72 7.78
C GLU A 376 -1.81 9.29 6.35
N ALA A 377 -1.83 10.62 6.20
CA ALA A 377 -1.82 11.27 4.88
C ALA A 377 -0.60 10.90 4.02
N SER A 378 0.60 10.79 4.62
CA SER A 378 1.81 10.32 3.94
C SER A 378 1.61 8.95 3.28
N ILE A 379 0.93 8.05 3.96
CA ILE A 379 0.68 6.69 3.48
C ILE A 379 -0.46 6.69 2.47
N CYS A 380 -1.61 7.27 2.83
CA CYS A 380 -2.84 7.20 2.05
C CYS A 380 -2.86 8.07 0.79
N GLU A 381 -2.08 9.15 0.74
CA GLU A 381 -2.09 10.09 -0.39
C GLU A 381 -0.85 9.97 -1.26
N THR A 382 0.23 9.34 -0.77
CA THR A 382 1.50 9.24 -1.50
C THR A 382 1.94 7.79 -1.73
N VAL A 383 1.93 6.92 -0.71
CA VAL A 383 2.49 5.56 -0.82
C VAL A 383 1.51 4.56 -1.43
N LEU A 384 0.26 4.56 -0.96
CA LEU A 384 -0.75 3.56 -1.33
C LEU A 384 -1.42 3.79 -2.70
N PRO A 385 -1.68 5.02 -3.16
CA PRO A 385 -2.36 5.23 -4.45
C PRO A 385 -1.64 4.65 -5.67
N PRO A 386 -0.29 4.78 -5.82
CA PRO A 386 0.44 4.15 -6.92
C PRO A 386 0.33 2.61 -6.93
N LEU A 387 0.03 2.00 -5.79
CA LEU A 387 -0.19 0.56 -5.65
C LEU A 387 -1.65 0.16 -5.89
N GLY A 388 -2.49 1.06 -6.41
CA GLY A 388 -3.89 0.80 -6.74
C GLY A 388 -4.81 0.73 -5.52
N VAL A 389 -4.48 1.45 -4.45
CA VAL A 389 -5.26 1.47 -3.20
C VAL A 389 -5.95 2.81 -3.01
N LYS A 390 -7.22 2.76 -2.61
CA LYS A 390 -8.01 3.92 -2.17
C LYS A 390 -8.26 3.82 -0.66
N CYS A 391 -7.75 4.79 0.09
CA CYS A 391 -8.04 4.92 1.51
C CYS A 391 -9.44 5.51 1.73
N LEU A 392 -10.22 4.89 2.63
CA LEU A 392 -11.57 5.30 3.01
C LEU A 392 -11.67 5.38 4.53
N VAL A 393 -12.33 6.41 5.05
CA VAL A 393 -12.53 6.61 6.49
C VAL A 393 -13.99 6.32 6.82
N LEU A 394 -14.24 5.26 7.60
CA LEU A 394 -15.59 4.80 7.90
C LEU A 394 -16.38 5.87 8.67
N SER A 395 -15.76 6.54 9.64
CA SER A 395 -16.44 7.64 10.35
C SER A 395 -16.97 8.73 9.43
N ASP A 396 -16.28 9.04 8.34
CA ASP A 396 -16.71 10.07 7.39
C ASP A 396 -17.94 9.61 6.59
N ILE A 397 -18.05 8.30 6.32
CA ILE A 397 -19.20 7.68 5.65
C ILE A 397 -20.43 7.69 6.59
N LEU A 398 -20.21 7.46 7.89
CA LEU A 398 -21.27 7.35 8.88
C LEU A 398 -21.73 8.72 9.45
N ALA A 399 -20.90 9.76 9.37
CA ALA A 399 -21.10 11.08 9.96
C ALA A 399 -22.10 11.99 9.21
N GLY A 400 -23.19 11.45 8.64
CA GLY A 400 -24.23 12.26 8.01
C GLY A 400 -24.72 13.46 8.86
N GLN A 401 -25.45 14.41 8.24
CA GLN A 401 -25.70 15.79 8.72
C GLN A 401 -26.02 16.04 10.22
N ASP A 402 -26.45 15.06 11.00
CA ASP A 402 -26.65 15.18 12.44
C ASP A 402 -26.27 13.89 13.19
N ASN A 403 -25.54 14.06 14.31
CA ASN A 403 -25.30 13.13 15.43
C ASN A 403 -24.02 12.26 15.45
N LEU A 404 -23.02 12.79 16.18
CA LEU A 404 -21.83 12.12 16.74
C LEU A 404 -22.11 10.90 17.65
N GLN A 405 -23.37 10.59 18.01
CA GLN A 405 -23.70 9.51 18.96
C GLN A 405 -23.74 8.11 18.34
N SER A 406 -23.92 7.98 17.02
CA SER A 406 -23.96 6.67 16.34
C SER A 406 -22.57 6.06 16.16
N MET A 407 -21.52 6.90 16.15
CA MET A 407 -20.12 6.47 16.03
C MET A 407 -19.58 5.77 17.27
N GLU A 408 -20.14 6.01 18.47
CA GLU A 408 -19.68 5.36 19.70
C GLU A 408 -19.93 3.83 19.71
N LYS A 409 -20.70 3.29 18.74
CA LYS A 409 -21.10 1.88 18.70
C LYS A 409 -20.34 0.98 17.72
N ILE A 410 -19.57 1.54 16.76
CA ILE A 410 -18.85 0.74 15.75
C ILE A 410 -17.35 0.85 16.02
N GLU A 411 -16.80 -0.16 16.68
CA GLU A 411 -15.38 -0.23 17.01
C GLU A 411 -14.79 -1.63 16.77
N GLY A 412 -13.46 -1.69 16.72
CA GLY A 412 -12.72 -2.94 16.58
C GLY A 412 -13.19 -3.78 15.38
N PHE A 413 -13.56 -5.03 15.65
CA PHE A 413 -13.90 -6.00 14.61
C PHE A 413 -15.15 -5.63 13.79
N GLN A 414 -16.06 -4.84 14.34
CA GLN A 414 -17.32 -4.47 13.66
C GLN A 414 -17.06 -3.72 12.35
N ILE A 415 -15.95 -2.97 12.27
CA ILE A 415 -15.53 -2.17 11.10
C ILE A 415 -15.54 -3.00 9.82
N LYS A 416 -15.09 -4.25 9.89
CA LYS A 416 -14.90 -5.13 8.73
C LYS A 416 -16.21 -5.38 7.98
N SER A 417 -17.28 -5.66 8.71
CA SER A 417 -18.62 -5.85 8.15
C SER A 417 -19.16 -4.59 7.44
N PHE A 418 -18.93 -3.42 8.02
CA PHE A 418 -19.34 -2.14 7.43
C PHE A 418 -18.45 -1.75 6.25
N ALA A 419 -17.15 -2.02 6.29
CA ALA A 419 -16.24 -1.83 5.17
C ALA A 419 -16.67 -2.64 3.95
N MET A 420 -17.00 -3.93 4.14
CA MET A 420 -17.57 -4.76 3.09
C MET A 420 -18.90 -4.20 2.57
N LEU A 421 -19.80 -3.78 3.46
CA LEU A 421 -21.10 -3.25 3.08
C LEU A 421 -20.99 -1.94 2.26
N PHE A 422 -20.09 -1.03 2.66
CA PHE A 422 -19.90 0.29 2.03
C PHE A 422 -18.89 0.31 0.88
N SER A 423 -18.14 -0.77 0.64
CA SER A 423 -17.25 -0.84 -0.53
C SER A 423 -17.98 -0.56 -1.85
N SER A 424 -17.29 0.10 -2.78
CA SER A 424 -17.82 0.40 -4.12
C SER A 424 -17.93 -0.83 -5.04
N PHE A 425 -17.35 -1.96 -4.65
CA PHE A 425 -17.27 -3.14 -5.51
C PHE A 425 -18.56 -3.96 -5.53
N GLU A 426 -19.01 -4.38 -6.73
CA GLU A 426 -20.09 -5.36 -6.86
C GLU A 426 -19.63 -6.74 -6.37
N SER A 427 -18.43 -7.17 -6.75
CA SER A 427 -17.86 -8.44 -6.29
C SER A 427 -16.45 -8.23 -5.75
N PHE A 428 -16.13 -8.76 -4.58
CA PHE A 428 -14.85 -8.49 -3.95
C PHE A 428 -14.34 -9.64 -3.10
N LEU A 429 -13.04 -9.60 -2.82
CA LEU A 429 -12.43 -10.38 -1.76
C LEU A 429 -12.18 -9.49 -0.56
N TRP A 430 -12.69 -9.89 0.60
CA TRP A 430 -12.22 -9.40 1.88
C TRP A 430 -10.88 -10.07 2.20
N LEU A 431 -9.90 -9.28 2.61
CA LEU A 431 -8.63 -9.76 3.17
C LEU A 431 -8.31 -8.98 4.45
N ASP A 432 -8.03 -9.69 5.52
CA ASP A 432 -7.39 -9.11 6.70
C ASP A 432 -5.98 -8.59 6.35
N ALA A 433 -5.49 -7.61 7.10
CA ALA A 433 -4.24 -6.88 6.78
C ALA A 433 -2.98 -7.77 6.74
N ASP A 434 -3.03 -8.91 7.40
CA ASP A 434 -2.00 -9.95 7.55
C ASP A 434 -2.31 -11.21 6.73
N CYS A 435 -3.33 -11.17 5.87
CA CYS A 435 -3.68 -12.26 4.98
C CYS A 435 -3.20 -11.99 3.54
N VAL A 436 -2.36 -12.88 3.02
CA VAL A 436 -1.66 -12.71 1.75
C VAL A 436 -2.01 -13.83 0.76
N PRO A 437 -2.45 -13.49 -0.46
CA PRO A 437 -2.59 -14.46 -1.53
C PRO A 437 -1.23 -14.83 -2.13
N LEU A 438 -1.04 -16.12 -2.41
CA LEU A 438 0.16 -16.69 -3.05
C LEU A 438 0.08 -16.66 -4.59
N TYR A 439 -1.11 -16.39 -5.13
CA TYR A 439 -1.41 -16.31 -6.57
C TYR A 439 -2.37 -15.16 -6.82
N ASP A 440 -2.51 -14.71 -8.07
CA ASP A 440 -3.44 -13.62 -8.39
C ASP A 440 -4.87 -13.98 -7.98
N PRO A 441 -5.45 -13.29 -6.96
CA PRO A 441 -6.76 -13.61 -6.43
C PRO A 441 -7.92 -13.27 -7.38
N ALA A 442 -7.67 -12.53 -8.47
CA ALA A 442 -8.68 -12.23 -9.48
C ALA A 442 -9.33 -13.50 -10.07
N VAL A 443 -8.57 -14.60 -10.15
CA VAL A 443 -9.08 -15.88 -10.67
C VAL A 443 -10.23 -16.46 -9.84
N ILE A 444 -10.30 -16.16 -8.54
CA ILE A 444 -11.36 -16.64 -7.65
C ILE A 444 -12.69 -15.99 -8.02
N LEU A 445 -12.69 -14.68 -8.33
CA LEU A 445 -13.89 -13.91 -8.62
C LEU A 445 -14.52 -14.21 -9.99
N GLY A 446 -13.81 -14.95 -10.85
CA GLY A 446 -14.28 -15.36 -12.18
C GLY A 446 -14.26 -16.88 -12.39
N SER A 447 -14.31 -17.67 -11.31
CA SER A 447 -14.32 -19.13 -11.37
C SER A 447 -15.32 -19.74 -10.39
N GLU A 448 -15.73 -20.98 -10.66
CA GLU A 448 -16.40 -21.80 -9.66
C GLU A 448 -15.49 -22.04 -8.45
N PRO A 449 -16.01 -22.00 -7.20
CA PRO A 449 -17.43 -21.97 -6.85
C PRO A 449 -18.07 -20.57 -6.80
N PHE A 450 -17.31 -19.49 -6.93
CA PHE A 450 -17.83 -18.15 -6.71
C PHE A 450 -18.88 -17.73 -7.75
N GLU A 451 -18.73 -18.13 -9.01
CA GLU A 451 -19.71 -17.81 -10.06
C GLU A 451 -21.11 -18.35 -9.77
N SER A 452 -21.22 -19.59 -9.27
CA SER A 452 -22.52 -20.20 -8.98
C SER A 452 -23.09 -19.81 -7.62
N THR A 453 -22.24 -19.60 -6.61
CA THR A 453 -22.72 -19.32 -5.25
C THR A 453 -22.78 -17.83 -4.94
N GLY A 454 -21.82 -17.03 -5.40
CA GLY A 454 -21.68 -15.60 -5.07
C GLY A 454 -21.23 -15.32 -3.63
N LEU A 455 -21.03 -16.35 -2.80
CA LEU A 455 -20.40 -16.26 -1.48
C LEU A 455 -19.49 -17.48 -1.29
N VAL A 456 -18.21 -17.22 -1.02
CA VAL A 456 -17.21 -18.24 -0.67
C VAL A 456 -16.56 -17.88 0.66
N THR A 457 -16.59 -18.81 1.60
CA THR A 457 -15.97 -18.66 2.93
C THR A 457 -14.85 -19.66 3.12
N TRP A 458 -13.82 -19.26 3.88
CA TRP A 458 -12.74 -20.16 4.28
C TRP A 458 -12.92 -20.60 5.73
N PRO A 459 -12.49 -21.82 6.08
CA PRO A 459 -12.59 -22.34 7.43
C PRO A 459 -11.47 -21.78 8.32
N ASP A 460 -11.81 -21.61 9.59
CA ASP A 460 -10.88 -21.50 10.72
C ASP A 460 -10.63 -22.89 11.34
N PHE A 461 -9.69 -23.00 12.29
CA PHE A 461 -9.30 -24.24 12.97
C PHE A 461 -10.42 -24.80 13.85
N TRP A 462 -11.29 -23.93 14.37
CA TRP A 462 -12.25 -24.27 15.41
C TRP A 462 -13.57 -24.79 14.87
N ALA A 463 -14.24 -25.61 15.69
CA ALA A 463 -15.61 -26.02 15.44
C ALA A 463 -16.56 -24.83 15.57
N ASN A 464 -17.61 -24.80 14.73
CA ASN A 464 -18.67 -23.80 14.88
C ASN A 464 -19.32 -23.89 16.27
N SER A 465 -19.22 -22.84 17.06
CA SER A 465 -19.65 -22.79 18.46
C SER A 465 -20.97 -22.05 18.67
N ALA A 466 -21.77 -21.79 17.62
CA ALA A 466 -23.04 -21.11 17.78
C ALA A 466 -23.95 -21.84 18.77
N ALA A 467 -24.64 -21.08 19.63
CA ALA A 467 -25.52 -21.60 20.66
C ALA A 467 -26.82 -22.14 20.04
N PRO A 468 -27.39 -23.26 20.53
CA PRO A 468 -28.68 -23.77 20.06
C PRO A 468 -29.81 -22.72 20.06
N VAL A 469 -29.80 -21.80 21.04
CA VAL A 469 -30.77 -20.70 21.13
C VAL A 469 -30.70 -19.75 19.92
N TYR A 470 -29.53 -19.55 19.30
CA TYR A 470 -29.40 -18.73 18.09
C TYR A 470 -30.22 -19.30 16.92
N PHE A 471 -30.16 -20.62 16.71
CA PHE A 471 -30.90 -21.28 15.62
C PHE A 471 -32.42 -21.16 15.84
N ASN A 472 -32.86 -21.20 17.10
CA ASN A 472 -34.26 -20.90 17.44
C ASN A 472 -34.63 -19.44 17.16
N ILE A 473 -33.78 -18.48 17.58
CA ILE A 473 -33.97 -17.04 17.33
C ILE A 473 -34.12 -16.78 15.83
N SER A 474 -33.22 -17.36 15.03
CA SER A 474 -33.13 -17.10 13.59
C SER A 474 -33.99 -18.04 12.72
N ARG A 475 -34.81 -18.89 13.33
CA ARG A 475 -35.70 -19.87 12.66
C ARG A 475 -34.97 -20.84 11.72
N GLN A 476 -33.76 -21.20 12.08
CA GLN A 476 -32.92 -22.12 11.32
C GLN A 476 -32.94 -23.52 11.97
N PRO A 477 -32.86 -24.61 11.18
CA PRO A 477 -32.53 -25.90 11.75
C PRO A 477 -31.10 -25.86 12.30
N GLU A 478 -30.88 -26.51 13.45
CA GLU A 478 -29.54 -26.67 13.98
C GLU A 478 -28.71 -27.59 13.06
N PRO A 479 -27.58 -27.13 12.50
CA PRO A 479 -26.73 -27.97 11.67
C PRO A 479 -25.93 -28.94 12.54
N LEU A 480 -25.68 -30.13 11.98
CA LEU A 480 -24.81 -31.14 12.59
C LEU A 480 -23.43 -30.54 12.90
N SER A 481 -22.83 -30.93 14.03
CA SER A 481 -21.50 -30.47 14.45
C SER A 481 -20.42 -30.84 13.44
N THR A 482 -20.67 -31.88 12.63
CA THR A 482 -19.80 -32.37 11.55
C THR A 482 -19.95 -31.63 10.22
N THR A 483 -20.87 -30.67 10.13
CA THR A 483 -21.21 -30.02 8.84
C THR A 483 -20.07 -29.16 8.30
N ARG A 484 -19.51 -28.28 9.15
CA ARG A 484 -18.50 -27.28 8.76
C ARG A 484 -17.84 -26.62 9.97
N GLN A 485 -16.62 -26.10 9.74
CA GLN A 485 -15.84 -25.29 10.65
C GLN A 485 -16.49 -23.91 10.94
N ALA A 486 -15.96 -23.20 11.93
CA ALA A 486 -16.06 -21.74 12.00
C ALA A 486 -15.38 -21.09 10.77
N THR A 487 -15.69 -19.82 10.51
CA THR A 487 -15.35 -19.06 9.29
C THR A 487 -14.50 -17.80 9.56
N GLU A 488 -13.86 -17.71 10.71
CA GLU A 488 -12.97 -16.62 11.14
C GLU A 488 -11.58 -16.66 10.48
N ALA A 489 -11.58 -16.85 9.16
CA ALA A 489 -10.42 -17.16 8.34
C ALA A 489 -9.63 -15.94 7.83
N GLY A 490 -10.07 -14.72 8.12
CA GLY A 490 -9.52 -13.48 7.53
C GLY A 490 -9.80 -13.29 6.03
N ILE A 491 -10.61 -14.18 5.41
CA ILE A 491 -10.87 -14.19 3.97
C ILE A 491 -12.35 -14.45 3.69
N LEU A 492 -12.92 -13.67 2.77
CA LEU A 492 -14.28 -13.86 2.26
C LEU A 492 -14.37 -13.44 0.79
N ALA A 493 -15.05 -14.20 -0.07
CA ALA A 493 -15.41 -13.72 -1.42
C ALA A 493 -16.91 -13.44 -1.45
N VAL A 494 -17.30 -12.23 -1.83
CA VAL A 494 -18.71 -11.81 -1.80
C VAL A 494 -19.11 -11.13 -3.10
N SER A 495 -20.28 -11.49 -3.62
CA SER A 495 -21.00 -10.75 -4.65
C SER A 495 -22.18 -10.01 -4.04
N LYS A 496 -22.13 -8.67 -3.99
CA LYS A 496 -23.28 -7.82 -3.61
C LYS A 496 -24.43 -7.90 -4.60
N LYS A 497 -24.23 -8.50 -5.77
CA LYS A 497 -25.32 -8.79 -6.70
C LYS A 497 -26.30 -9.80 -6.10
N THR A 498 -25.77 -10.86 -5.48
CA THR A 498 -26.57 -11.97 -4.91
C THR A 498 -26.70 -11.91 -3.40
N HIS A 499 -25.68 -11.42 -2.68
CA HIS A 499 -25.57 -11.49 -1.20
C HIS A 499 -25.65 -10.12 -0.50
N PHE A 500 -26.26 -9.11 -1.12
CA PHE A 500 -26.49 -7.83 -0.44
C PHE A 500 -27.34 -7.97 0.84
N PRO A 501 -28.45 -8.76 0.87
CA PRO A 501 -29.18 -9.02 2.10
C PRO A 501 -28.34 -9.71 3.18
N THR A 502 -27.49 -10.67 2.78
CA THR A 502 -26.51 -11.29 3.70
C THR A 502 -25.58 -10.25 4.33
N LEU A 503 -25.04 -9.31 3.56
CA LEU A 503 -24.20 -8.25 4.11
C LEU A 503 -24.95 -7.35 5.10
N LEU A 504 -26.22 -7.03 4.83
CA LEU A 504 -27.05 -6.23 5.74
C LEU A 504 -27.33 -6.94 7.07
N LEU A 505 -27.67 -8.23 7.00
CA LEU A 505 -27.94 -9.04 8.19
C LEU A 505 -26.66 -9.32 8.99
N ALA A 506 -25.54 -9.57 8.31
CA ALA A 506 -24.23 -9.69 8.95
C ALA A 506 -23.83 -8.36 9.63
N ALA A 507 -24.07 -7.21 8.98
CA ALA A 507 -23.84 -5.90 9.60
C ALA A 507 -24.74 -5.68 10.84
N TYR A 508 -25.99 -6.14 10.82
CA TYR A 508 -26.88 -6.10 12.00
C TYR A 508 -26.37 -6.99 13.14
N TYR A 509 -25.93 -8.22 12.84
CA TYR A 509 -25.31 -9.09 13.84
C TYR A 509 -24.05 -8.45 14.43
N ASN A 510 -23.21 -7.84 13.61
CA ASN A 510 -21.99 -7.15 14.06
C ASN A 510 -22.31 -5.89 14.87
N TYR A 511 -23.27 -5.08 14.46
CA TYR A 511 -23.67 -3.87 15.17
C TYR A 511 -24.16 -4.18 16.60
N TYR A 512 -24.89 -5.28 16.77
CA TYR A 512 -25.31 -5.81 18.08
C TYR A 512 -24.43 -6.95 18.58
N GLY A 513 -23.24 -7.12 18.01
CA GLY A 513 -22.33 -8.23 18.27
C GLY A 513 -21.85 -8.25 19.73
N PRO A 514 -21.15 -7.19 20.19
CA PRO A 514 -20.55 -7.16 21.52
C PRO A 514 -21.53 -7.47 22.67
N ASP A 515 -22.76 -6.96 22.54
CA ASP A 515 -23.77 -7.06 23.59
C ASP A 515 -24.69 -8.28 23.45
N TYR A 516 -24.85 -8.82 22.23
CA TYR A 516 -25.83 -9.87 21.94
C TYR A 516 -25.25 -10.99 21.08
N TYR A 517 -24.98 -10.73 19.79
CA TYR A 517 -24.78 -11.79 18.81
C TYR A 517 -23.45 -12.53 18.95
N TYR A 518 -22.35 -11.90 19.36
CA TYR A 518 -21.08 -12.60 19.57
C TYR A 518 -21.22 -13.66 20.66
N ILE A 519 -21.91 -13.35 21.77
CA ILE A 519 -22.17 -14.34 22.83
C ILE A 519 -22.96 -15.54 22.29
N LEU A 520 -23.91 -15.30 21.38
CA LEU A 520 -24.74 -16.34 20.79
C LEU A 520 -24.02 -17.16 19.73
N LEU A 521 -23.19 -16.55 18.89
CA LEU A 521 -22.53 -17.20 17.76
C LEU A 521 -21.21 -17.87 18.18
N ASP A 522 -20.55 -17.33 19.20
CA ASP A 522 -19.19 -17.70 19.53
C ASP A 522 -19.09 -18.48 20.83
N GLN A 523 -19.98 -18.17 21.78
CA GLN A 523 -19.96 -18.70 23.14
C GLN A 523 -18.57 -18.60 23.81
N GLY A 524 -17.84 -17.51 23.53
CA GLY A 524 -16.49 -17.25 24.04
C GLY A 524 -15.41 -18.21 23.55
N ALA A 525 -15.57 -18.80 22.37
CA ALA A 525 -14.50 -19.49 21.65
C ALA A 525 -13.42 -18.47 21.18
N PRO A 526 -12.13 -18.85 21.13
CA PRO A 526 -11.09 -17.99 20.57
C PRO A 526 -11.25 -17.79 19.06
N GLY A 527 -10.85 -16.61 18.57
CA GLY A 527 -10.96 -16.24 17.16
C GLY A 527 -12.36 -15.84 16.72
N ALA A 528 -13.36 -16.01 17.58
CA ALA A 528 -14.76 -15.81 17.25
C ALA A 528 -15.18 -14.34 17.32
N GLY A 529 -15.91 -13.87 16.30
CA GLY A 529 -16.25 -12.45 16.16
C GLY A 529 -17.01 -12.10 14.88
N ASP A 530 -16.43 -11.20 14.09
CA ASP A 530 -17.16 -10.46 13.07
C ASP A 530 -17.46 -11.24 11.78
N LYS A 531 -16.62 -12.21 11.41
CA LYS A 531 -16.73 -12.95 10.14
C LYS A 531 -17.59 -14.20 10.25
N ASP A 532 -17.75 -14.77 11.45
CA ASP A 532 -18.69 -15.87 11.68
C ASP A 532 -20.14 -15.46 11.45
N THR A 533 -20.43 -14.16 11.50
CA THR A 533 -21.76 -13.62 11.20
C THR A 533 -22.23 -13.87 9.76
N PHE A 534 -21.34 -13.90 8.76
CA PHE A 534 -21.74 -13.93 7.35
C PHE A 534 -22.39 -15.25 6.95
N LEU A 535 -21.81 -16.37 7.37
CA LEU A 535 -22.35 -17.69 7.06
C LEU A 535 -23.70 -17.93 7.76
N HIS A 536 -23.81 -17.46 8.99
CA HIS A 536 -25.02 -17.48 9.79
C HIS A 536 -26.12 -16.57 9.18
N ALA A 537 -25.75 -15.42 8.63
CA ALA A 537 -26.65 -14.53 7.90
C ALA A 537 -27.15 -15.17 6.59
N ALA A 538 -26.25 -15.70 5.76
CA ALA A 538 -26.61 -16.38 4.51
C ALA A 538 -27.52 -17.58 4.76
N THR A 539 -27.25 -18.36 5.81
CA THR A 539 -28.11 -19.50 6.18
C THR A 539 -29.50 -19.03 6.67
N ALA A 540 -29.58 -17.94 7.45
CA ALA A 540 -30.86 -17.35 7.89
C ALA A 540 -31.72 -16.85 6.72
N LEU A 541 -31.07 -16.33 5.67
CA LEU A 541 -31.71 -15.85 4.45
C LEU A 541 -31.97 -16.95 3.41
N ASN A 542 -31.52 -18.18 3.68
CA ASN A 542 -31.56 -19.30 2.74
C ASN A 542 -30.86 -18.98 1.40
N GLU A 543 -29.76 -18.23 1.46
CA GLU A 543 -28.90 -17.89 0.32
C GLU A 543 -27.80 -18.95 0.11
N THR A 544 -27.37 -19.11 -1.13
CA THR A 544 -26.40 -20.15 -1.53
C THR A 544 -24.97 -19.71 -1.27
N PHE A 545 -24.15 -20.56 -0.67
CA PHE A 545 -22.73 -20.28 -0.46
C PHE A 545 -21.90 -21.54 -0.64
N TYR A 546 -20.59 -21.36 -0.80
CA TYR A 546 -19.60 -22.43 -0.69
C TYR A 546 -18.69 -22.17 0.49
N SER A 547 -18.56 -23.15 1.39
CA SER A 547 -17.55 -23.12 2.44
C SER A 547 -16.43 -24.08 2.07
N VAL A 548 -15.22 -23.56 1.91
CA VAL A 548 -14.03 -24.36 1.62
C VAL A 548 -13.88 -25.45 2.68
N SER A 549 -13.71 -26.69 2.24
CA SER A 549 -13.76 -27.85 3.12
C SER A 549 -12.38 -28.24 3.67
N GLU A 550 -11.33 -28.09 2.85
CA GLU A 550 -9.96 -28.40 3.25
C GLU A 550 -9.57 -27.59 4.49
N LYS A 551 -9.02 -28.29 5.49
CA LYS A 551 -8.67 -27.69 6.78
C LYS A 551 -7.54 -26.67 6.62
N PRO A 552 -7.55 -25.56 7.38
CA PRO A 552 -6.37 -24.71 7.51
C PRO A 552 -5.23 -25.54 8.12
N VAL A 553 -4.00 -25.24 7.73
CA VAL A 553 -2.82 -25.92 8.25
C VAL A 553 -1.84 -24.88 8.79
N ASP A 554 -1.55 -24.97 10.08
CA ASP A 554 -0.52 -24.17 10.73
C ASP A 554 0.85 -24.56 10.17
N VAL A 555 1.64 -23.56 9.76
CA VAL A 555 2.98 -23.74 9.18
C VAL A 555 4.11 -23.39 10.17
N GLY A 556 3.77 -23.03 11.41
CA GLY A 556 4.67 -22.53 12.44
C GLY A 556 5.77 -23.52 12.85
N ASN A 557 6.95 -22.97 13.10
CA ASN A 557 8.11 -23.74 13.54
C ASN A 557 7.88 -24.34 14.93
N VAL A 558 8.10 -25.65 15.06
CA VAL A 558 7.76 -26.43 16.26
C VAL A 558 8.89 -26.45 17.30
N ALA A 559 10.10 -26.06 16.91
CA ALA A 559 11.28 -25.99 17.77
C ALA A 559 11.85 -24.55 17.78
N PRO A 560 12.28 -24.00 18.93
CA PRO A 560 12.43 -24.62 20.26
C PRO A 560 11.16 -24.63 21.14
N TRP A 561 10.02 -24.17 20.62
CA TRP A 561 8.94 -23.67 21.47
C TRP A 561 7.88 -24.70 21.92
N ASN A 562 7.82 -25.90 21.32
CA ASN A 562 7.23 -27.16 21.84
C ASN A 562 6.83 -28.07 20.66
N ALA A 563 7.49 -29.22 20.50
CA ALA A 563 7.27 -30.21 19.43
C ALA A 563 5.82 -30.74 19.25
N LYS A 564 4.88 -30.38 20.14
CA LYS A 564 3.49 -30.85 20.13
C LYS A 564 2.44 -29.77 19.84
N VAL A 565 2.84 -28.50 19.75
CA VAL A 565 1.91 -27.38 19.52
C VAL A 565 2.55 -26.50 18.44
N ALA A 566 1.92 -26.45 17.26
CA ALA A 566 2.30 -25.46 16.26
C ALA A 566 2.13 -24.07 16.89
N ILE A 567 3.17 -23.26 16.81
CA ILE A 567 3.11 -21.86 17.22
C ILE A 567 2.28 -21.21 16.15
N ASN A 568 1.11 -20.66 16.51
CA ASN A 568 0.21 -19.90 15.64
C ASN A 568 0.93 -18.71 14.99
N ALA A 569 1.91 -18.96 14.12
CA ALA A 569 2.87 -18.03 13.52
C ALA A 569 2.60 -17.86 12.03
N GLY A 570 1.83 -18.78 11.45
CA GLY A 570 1.21 -18.62 10.14
C GLY A 570 0.38 -19.84 9.79
N TYR A 571 -0.63 -19.67 8.95
CA TYR A 571 -1.45 -20.78 8.50
C TYR A 571 -1.83 -20.64 7.03
N ILE A 572 -1.81 -21.78 6.34
CA ILE A 572 -2.17 -21.87 4.92
C ILE A 572 -3.64 -22.26 4.77
N GLN A 573 -4.29 -21.63 3.80
CA GLN A 573 -5.67 -21.93 3.42
C GLN A 573 -5.75 -22.28 1.94
N ALA A 574 -6.65 -23.21 1.64
CA ALA A 574 -6.71 -23.90 0.35
C ALA A 574 -7.25 -23.03 -0.78
N ASP A 575 -6.84 -23.35 -2.00
CA ASP A 575 -7.47 -22.87 -3.23
C ASP A 575 -8.94 -23.36 -3.31
N PRO A 576 -9.91 -22.43 -3.37
CA PRO A 576 -11.33 -22.77 -3.35
C PRO A 576 -11.78 -23.48 -4.62
N ILE A 577 -11.13 -23.21 -5.76
CA ILE A 577 -11.46 -23.80 -7.06
C ILE A 577 -11.08 -25.28 -7.05
N GLN A 578 -9.89 -25.60 -6.53
CA GLN A 578 -9.42 -26.98 -6.41
C GLN A 578 -10.21 -27.76 -5.36
N ASP A 579 -10.51 -27.15 -4.21
CA ASP A 579 -11.35 -27.76 -3.18
C ASP A 579 -12.76 -28.06 -3.71
N TYR A 580 -13.40 -27.11 -4.41
CA TYR A 580 -14.71 -27.31 -5.04
C TYR A 580 -14.72 -28.42 -6.09
N ASN A 581 -13.66 -28.53 -6.91
CA ASN A 581 -13.55 -29.62 -7.88
C ASN A 581 -13.47 -31.00 -7.20
N LEU A 582 -12.88 -31.10 -6.01
CA LEU A 582 -12.87 -32.34 -5.24
C LEU A 582 -14.23 -32.63 -4.60
N THR A 583 -14.83 -31.64 -3.93
CA THR A 583 -16.09 -31.82 -3.19
C THR A 583 -17.27 -32.09 -4.13
N SER A 584 -17.29 -31.48 -5.33
CA SER A 584 -18.28 -31.78 -6.38
C SER A 584 -18.22 -33.24 -6.87
N GLN A 585 -17.06 -33.90 -6.74
CA GLN A 585 -16.87 -35.33 -7.00
C GLN A 585 -17.11 -36.21 -5.76
N GLN A 586 -17.69 -35.66 -4.69
CA GLN A 586 -17.88 -36.33 -3.39
C GLN A 586 -16.57 -36.76 -2.70
N LYS A 587 -15.45 -36.11 -3.02
CA LYS A 587 -14.14 -36.37 -2.40
C LYS A 587 -13.89 -35.37 -1.28
N TRP A 588 -14.36 -35.69 -0.09
CA TRP A 588 -14.26 -34.84 1.10
C TRP A 588 -13.01 -35.16 1.91
N ARG A 589 -11.89 -34.50 1.58
CA ARG A 589 -10.60 -34.69 2.28
C ARG A 589 -10.68 -34.38 3.78
N VAL A 590 -11.54 -33.44 4.17
CA VAL A 590 -11.80 -33.10 5.58
C VAL A 590 -12.29 -34.30 6.41
N LYS A 591 -12.95 -35.28 5.76
CA LYS A 591 -13.42 -36.55 6.36
C LYS A 591 -12.40 -37.67 6.22
N ASP A 592 -11.80 -37.80 5.03
CA ASP A 592 -10.78 -38.80 4.74
C ASP A 592 -9.70 -38.20 3.82
N PRO A 593 -8.52 -37.83 4.34
CA PRO A 593 -7.45 -37.23 3.55
C PRO A 593 -6.89 -38.14 2.44
N SER A 594 -7.20 -39.44 2.44
CA SER A 594 -6.68 -40.40 1.44
C SER A 594 -7.41 -40.35 0.09
N VAL A 595 -8.58 -39.71 0.03
CA VAL A 595 -9.45 -39.71 -1.16
C VAL A 595 -8.92 -38.92 -2.36
N ALA A 596 -7.99 -37.99 -2.12
CA ALA A 596 -7.37 -37.14 -3.13
C ALA A 596 -6.07 -36.51 -2.60
N LYS A 597 -5.27 -35.90 -3.46
CA LYS A 597 -4.15 -35.02 -3.02
C LYS A 597 -4.69 -33.70 -2.47
N PRO A 598 -3.98 -33.03 -1.53
CA PRO A 598 -4.39 -31.73 -1.02
C PRO A 598 -4.45 -30.67 -2.14
N PRO A 599 -5.46 -29.78 -2.12
CA PRO A 599 -5.40 -28.54 -2.87
C PRO A 599 -4.14 -27.74 -2.53
N ARG A 600 -3.62 -26.99 -3.51
CA ARG A 600 -2.54 -26.03 -3.24
C ARG A 600 -2.97 -25.00 -2.18
N ALA A 601 -2.00 -24.46 -1.45
CA ALA A 601 -2.26 -23.27 -0.65
C ALA A 601 -2.57 -22.10 -1.60
N PHE A 602 -3.56 -21.29 -1.28
CA PHE A 602 -3.83 -20.05 -2.01
C PHE A 602 -3.55 -18.84 -1.14
N PHE A 603 -3.81 -18.92 0.16
CA PHE A 603 -3.57 -17.85 1.10
C PHE A 603 -2.65 -18.30 2.23
N VAL A 604 -1.88 -17.34 2.74
CA VAL A 604 -1.16 -17.43 4.01
C VAL A 604 -1.67 -16.30 4.89
N HIS A 605 -2.21 -16.66 6.04
CA HIS A 605 -2.41 -15.70 7.11
C HIS A 605 -1.16 -15.71 7.98
N ALA A 606 -0.48 -14.57 8.12
CA ALA A 606 0.58 -14.45 9.09
C ALA A 606 -0.04 -14.51 10.50
N GLY A 607 0.49 -15.36 11.36
CA GLY A 607 0.01 -15.50 12.73
C GLY A 607 0.73 -14.53 13.66
N ASP A 608 0.92 -14.93 14.90
CA ASP A 608 1.74 -14.25 15.89
C ASP A 608 3.20 -14.82 15.85
N PRO A 609 4.21 -14.00 15.51
CA PRO A 609 4.09 -12.57 15.29
C PRO A 609 3.72 -12.23 13.84
N GLU A 610 2.93 -11.18 13.66
CA GLU A 610 2.69 -10.60 12.33
C GLU A 610 4.02 -10.09 11.75
N PHE A 611 4.09 -9.92 10.42
CA PHE A 611 5.26 -9.34 9.74
C PHE A 611 5.39 -7.81 9.94
N ASN A 612 5.39 -7.40 11.21
CA ASN A 612 5.45 -6.03 11.69
C ASN A 612 6.65 -5.86 12.65
N PRO A 613 7.83 -5.44 12.17
CA PRO A 613 9.02 -5.25 13.00
C PRO A 613 8.88 -4.11 14.01
N GLY A 614 7.98 -3.17 13.76
CA GLY A 614 7.60 -2.16 14.74
C GLY A 614 6.55 -2.67 15.75
N ASN A 615 6.26 -3.96 15.84
CA ASN A 615 5.54 -4.56 16.96
C ASN A 615 6.33 -5.76 17.51
N ASP A 616 5.82 -6.98 17.36
CA ASP A 616 6.34 -8.19 18.01
C ASP A 616 7.17 -9.09 17.08
N LEU A 617 7.34 -8.75 15.79
CA LEU A 617 8.07 -9.59 14.82
C LEU A 617 9.47 -9.94 15.32
N LEU A 618 10.24 -8.93 15.75
CA LEU A 618 11.62 -9.09 16.22
C LEU A 618 11.72 -9.64 17.66
N GLY A 619 10.70 -10.40 18.08
CA GLY A 619 10.58 -10.99 19.40
C GLY A 619 11.27 -12.36 19.53
N GLN A 620 10.97 -13.06 20.64
CA GLN A 620 11.61 -14.33 20.98
C GLN A 620 11.34 -15.44 19.96
N LYS A 621 10.23 -15.41 19.23
CA LYS A 621 9.87 -16.47 18.27
C LYS A 621 10.83 -16.60 17.09
N LEU A 622 11.70 -15.60 16.87
CA LEU A 622 12.72 -15.59 15.82
C LEU A 622 14.08 -16.15 16.25
N VAL A 623 14.20 -16.69 17.46
CA VAL A 623 15.44 -17.34 17.90
C VAL A 623 15.21 -18.80 18.28
N ASP A 624 16.21 -19.64 18.04
CA ASP A 624 16.20 -21.03 18.44
C ASP A 624 16.63 -21.24 19.91
N SER A 625 16.72 -22.50 20.35
CA SER A 625 17.13 -22.82 21.74
C SER A 625 18.55 -22.39 22.08
N ASP A 626 19.40 -22.20 21.07
CA ASP A 626 20.78 -21.74 21.22
C ASP A 626 20.89 -20.22 21.07
N GLY A 627 19.75 -19.52 20.89
CA GLY A 627 19.67 -18.08 20.72
C GLY A 627 20.05 -17.61 19.31
N LYS A 628 20.11 -18.50 18.32
CA LYS A 628 20.41 -18.15 16.93
C LYS A 628 19.13 -17.78 16.15
N PRO A 629 19.19 -16.84 15.19
CA PRO A 629 18.07 -16.53 14.31
C PRO A 629 17.51 -17.78 13.61
N THR A 630 16.19 -17.90 13.54
CA THR A 630 15.50 -19.04 12.92
C THR A 630 14.26 -18.62 12.14
N ARG A 631 13.80 -19.52 11.28
CA ARG A 631 12.57 -19.36 10.48
C ARG A 631 11.31 -19.49 11.32
N LEU A 632 10.29 -18.72 10.95
CA LEU A 632 8.93 -18.82 11.49
C LEU A 632 8.18 -20.01 10.91
N TRP A 633 8.36 -20.33 9.62
CA TRP A 633 7.53 -21.33 8.92
C TRP A 633 8.35 -22.51 8.43
N THR A 634 8.17 -23.67 9.04
CA THR A 634 8.96 -24.87 8.73
C THR A 634 8.21 -26.19 8.84
N HIS A 635 6.98 -26.22 9.35
CA HIS A 635 6.28 -27.47 9.68
C HIS A 635 4.76 -27.35 9.53
N PRO A 636 4.04 -28.37 9.03
CA PRO A 636 4.57 -29.68 8.64
C PRO A 636 5.18 -29.66 7.23
N PRO A 637 6.15 -30.54 6.92
CA PRO A 637 6.81 -30.57 5.62
C PRO A 637 5.84 -30.65 4.43
N GLU A 638 4.78 -31.43 4.54
CA GLU A 638 3.73 -31.53 3.53
C GLU A 638 2.94 -30.23 3.32
N ALA A 639 2.86 -29.36 4.32
CA ALA A 639 2.27 -28.03 4.18
C ALA A 639 3.24 -27.06 3.49
N MET A 640 4.54 -27.17 3.78
CA MET A 640 5.58 -26.37 3.11
C MET A 640 5.62 -26.67 1.61
N GLU A 641 5.44 -27.93 1.20
CA GLU A 641 5.31 -28.30 -0.22
C GLU A 641 4.12 -27.59 -0.90
N ARG A 642 3.01 -27.40 -0.19
CA ARG A 642 1.78 -26.76 -0.71
C ARG A 642 1.91 -25.26 -0.98
N LEU A 643 2.88 -24.59 -0.36
CA LEU A 643 3.17 -23.16 -0.62
C LEU A 643 3.69 -22.95 -2.05
N GLY A 644 4.38 -23.94 -2.62
CA GLY A 644 4.93 -23.90 -3.98
C GLY A 644 6.21 -23.07 -4.16
N TYR A 645 6.51 -22.16 -3.24
CA TYR A 645 7.78 -21.42 -3.20
C TYR A 645 8.10 -20.99 -1.76
N ASP A 646 9.28 -20.39 -1.56
CA ASP A 646 9.72 -19.85 -0.27
C ASP A 646 8.94 -18.56 0.09
N ALA A 647 7.68 -18.75 0.49
CA ALA A 647 6.78 -17.65 0.84
C ALA A 647 7.31 -16.84 2.02
N GLU A 648 7.86 -17.50 3.07
CA GLU A 648 8.42 -16.81 4.22
C GLU A 648 9.54 -15.84 3.82
N ARG A 649 10.45 -16.28 2.94
CA ARG A 649 11.49 -15.41 2.39
C ARG A 649 10.89 -14.18 1.70
N ALA A 650 9.86 -14.37 0.88
CA ALA A 650 9.20 -13.26 0.19
C ALA A 650 8.57 -12.26 1.17
N PHE A 651 7.95 -12.75 2.25
CA PHE A 651 7.42 -11.91 3.33
C PHE A 651 8.54 -11.07 3.95
N TRP A 652 9.66 -11.69 4.32
CA TRP A 652 10.80 -10.94 4.87
C TRP A 652 11.40 -9.93 3.90
N GLU A 653 11.54 -10.26 2.62
CA GLU A 653 12.04 -9.32 1.61
C GLU A 653 11.12 -8.08 1.49
N ALA A 654 9.80 -8.29 1.53
CA ALA A 654 8.84 -7.20 1.57
C ALA A 654 8.96 -6.37 2.87
N THR A 655 9.09 -7.04 4.02
CA THR A 655 9.30 -6.38 5.32
C THR A 655 10.59 -5.56 5.35
N VAL A 656 11.70 -6.06 4.77
CA VAL A 656 12.96 -5.31 4.64
C VAL A 656 12.74 -4.02 3.85
N SER A 657 12.10 -4.10 2.68
CA SER A 657 11.85 -2.90 1.86
C SER A 657 10.98 -1.89 2.61
N VAL A 658 9.90 -2.34 3.26
CA VAL A 658 9.02 -1.43 4.04
C VAL A 658 9.77 -0.80 5.21
N ALA A 659 10.56 -1.57 5.96
CA ALA A 659 11.32 -1.11 7.13
C ALA A 659 12.50 -0.19 6.79
N CYS A 660 13.07 -0.31 5.59
CA CYS A 660 14.23 0.47 5.17
C CYS A 660 13.87 1.69 4.32
N ASP A 661 12.88 1.56 3.43
CA ASP A 661 12.59 2.58 2.42
C ASP A 661 11.42 3.49 2.84
N ILE A 662 10.44 2.94 3.58
CA ILE A 662 9.15 3.61 3.84
C ILE A 662 8.92 3.90 5.33
N ARG A 663 9.76 3.36 6.23
CA ARG A 663 9.61 3.49 7.70
C ARG A 663 9.35 4.91 8.19
N SER A 664 10.02 5.93 7.64
CA SER A 664 9.84 7.32 8.07
C SER A 664 8.45 7.88 7.79
N ALA A 665 7.68 7.22 6.91
CA ALA A 665 6.32 7.62 6.58
C ALA A 665 5.29 7.18 7.62
N PHE A 666 5.54 6.09 8.37
CA PHE A 666 4.63 5.53 9.36
C PHE A 666 4.79 6.17 10.74
N GLU A 667 3.74 6.76 11.28
CA GLU A 667 3.75 7.36 12.63
C GLU A 667 4.15 6.34 13.71
N SER A 668 3.63 5.11 13.59
CA SER A 668 3.90 4.01 14.54
C SER A 668 5.38 3.58 14.59
N TRP A 669 6.16 3.87 13.53
CA TRP A 669 7.57 3.45 13.42
C TRP A 669 8.56 4.60 13.49
N LYS A 670 8.13 5.87 13.38
CA LYS A 670 9.03 7.05 13.40
C LYS A 670 9.95 7.11 14.61
N SER A 671 9.45 6.73 15.79
CA SER A 671 10.20 6.76 17.05
C SER A 671 11.12 5.54 17.24
N LYS A 672 10.99 4.50 16.43
CA LYS A 672 11.74 3.24 16.57
C LYS A 672 13.04 3.32 15.77
N SER A 673 14.18 3.39 16.48
CA SER A 673 15.52 3.36 15.88
C SER A 673 15.99 1.93 15.64
N GLY A 674 16.82 1.72 14.60
CA GLY A 674 17.46 0.44 14.32
C GLY A 674 16.59 -0.63 13.65
N LEU A 675 15.31 -0.34 13.31
CA LEU A 675 14.41 -1.34 12.73
C LEU A 675 14.91 -1.89 11.39
N CYS A 676 15.39 -1.04 10.48
CA CYS A 676 15.89 -1.47 9.17
C CYS A 676 17.09 -2.40 9.35
N GLU A 677 18.02 -2.03 10.23
CA GLU A 677 19.22 -2.80 10.54
C GLU A 677 18.86 -4.16 11.16
N GLN A 678 17.97 -4.20 12.16
CA GLN A 678 17.57 -5.45 12.82
C GLN A 678 16.84 -6.41 11.88
N VAL A 679 15.95 -5.91 11.01
CA VAL A 679 15.24 -6.72 10.02
C VAL A 679 16.22 -7.28 8.99
N LYS A 680 17.18 -6.46 8.51
CA LYS A 680 18.24 -6.91 7.61
C LYS A 680 19.14 -7.97 8.25
N GLU A 681 19.61 -7.73 9.47
CA GLU A 681 20.44 -8.69 10.22
C GLU A 681 19.76 -10.05 10.37
N HIS A 682 18.46 -10.07 10.70
CA HIS A 682 17.71 -11.32 10.77
C HIS A 682 17.57 -11.98 9.39
N TRP A 683 17.22 -11.21 8.36
CA TRP A 683 17.07 -11.73 7.00
C TRP A 683 18.36 -12.34 6.45
N GLU A 684 19.50 -11.66 6.60
CA GLU A 684 20.81 -12.13 6.17
C GLU A 684 21.19 -13.43 6.91
N ALA A 685 20.98 -13.47 8.23
CA ALA A 685 21.28 -14.64 9.06
C ALA A 685 20.47 -15.89 8.69
N VAL A 686 19.21 -15.72 8.24
CA VAL A 686 18.29 -16.84 7.99
C VAL A 686 18.22 -17.24 6.52
N PHE A 687 18.38 -16.30 5.58
CA PHE A 687 18.08 -16.53 4.15
C PHE A 687 19.29 -16.40 3.22
N GLU A 688 20.35 -15.67 3.59
CA GLU A 688 21.52 -15.47 2.71
C GLU A 688 22.54 -16.62 2.82
N ASN A 689 22.80 -17.10 4.04
CA ASN A 689 23.69 -18.24 4.31
C ASN A 689 23.00 -19.24 5.25
N PRO A 690 22.09 -20.09 4.75
CA PRO A 690 21.28 -20.93 5.61
C PRO A 690 22.12 -22.05 6.25
N ASP A 691 22.52 -21.87 7.52
CA ASP A 691 22.97 -22.96 8.39
C ASP A 691 21.81 -23.93 8.71
N VAL A 692 20.56 -23.51 8.45
CA VAL A 692 19.30 -24.22 8.74
C VAL A 692 18.78 -24.92 7.49
N LYS A 693 18.24 -26.13 7.65
CA LYS A 693 17.64 -26.91 6.57
C LYS A 693 16.45 -26.15 5.96
N VAL A 694 16.60 -25.68 4.72
CA VAL A 694 15.53 -25.04 3.95
C VAL A 694 14.39 -26.06 3.72
N PRO A 695 13.13 -25.70 4.00
CA PRO A 695 11.99 -26.56 3.67
C PRO A 695 11.94 -26.90 2.16
N VAL A 696 11.41 -28.06 1.82
CA VAL A 696 11.20 -28.43 0.42
C VAL A 696 9.89 -27.81 -0.05
N PHE A 697 9.94 -27.10 -1.18
CA PHE A 697 8.78 -26.49 -1.82
C PHE A 697 8.50 -27.22 -3.14
N ALA A 698 7.23 -27.40 -3.51
CA ALA A 698 6.88 -28.07 -4.76
C ALA A 698 7.41 -27.28 -5.97
N GLY A 699 8.28 -27.89 -6.78
CA GLY A 699 8.91 -27.24 -7.93
C GLY A 699 10.32 -26.67 -7.69
N SER A 700 10.92 -26.95 -6.52
CA SER A 700 12.35 -26.70 -6.24
C SER A 700 13.30 -27.63 -6.97
#